data_AF-A0A951QQV7-F1
#
_entry.id   AF-A0A951QQV7-F1
#
_cell.length_a   1.000
_cell.length_b   1.000
_cell.length_c   1.000
_cell.angle_alpha   90.00
_cell.angle_beta   90.00
_cell.angle_gamma   90.00
#
_symmetry.space_group_name_H-M   'P 1'
#
loop_
_entity.id
_entity.type
_entity.pdbx_description
1 polymer ?
#
loop_
_entity_poly.entity_id
_entity_poly.type
_entity_poly.pdbx_seq_one_letter_code
_entity_poly.pdbx_strand_id
1 'polypeptide(L)'
;MKLTSIKLCNFRSFYGKTPEIVLAGTDACNTTIIHGNNGTGKTSLSNAFTWVLYEKFSAAFAFSEQLVNKRAIAEAKLGQAVECWVEVAWEHGGKRYRVKRECRVYKNASDFDAGKTKLYMQVAGEDGKWYFPPQQPEDIINQILPSSLHQYFFFDGERIEQIVRSDKKAEIAEATKMLLGVEVINRSIRHLGEAKKTLESELKAIGNSEIKQLLKQQEKNQREVERIEKRQAEIKQELEYQQTFKKEASNRLRELSATKELQEKRQELEEQKSVNQDNLRQTRETLKKVISTRGYTVLLSETTAQFRGIIEGFKQRGELTAGISREFVDDLLNKNRCICGAKLSEGSHSHENVKNLLEKAGSSAVEETAMRMSAQVDEIDKQAVGFWEEVDREQARINQLRQSISQIEDELENIQGILRKAPDEEIRSLQKRLDDIEGKITEFAIEIGANQQKMANYQTEIEGLNKQIAKQKLNQDRQTLAQRRINATQDAIERLTIVKERQEEQFRLQLEKRVQEIFSEISVTPYVPKINDKYELNLVENTAGIEMPVAASTGENQILSLSFIGSIIDRVREWSEKKILMMPDSNTFPIIMDSAFGSLDENNRRQIAKIIPKLANQLIMLLSKTQWRGEVEEEIAGRIGREYVLIYYSSKPDCEQDYIELGRERYPLVRQSPNEFDYTEIVEVNRDG
;
A
#
# COMPACT_ATOMS: atom_id res chain seq x y z
N MET A 1 7.45 -1.87 -22.25
CA MET A 1 8.74 -1.32 -22.69
C MET A 1 9.81 -2.41 -22.71
N LYS A 2 10.37 -2.71 -23.88
CA LYS A 2 11.52 -3.60 -24.04
C LYS A 2 12.67 -2.81 -24.67
N LEU A 3 13.73 -2.58 -23.90
CA LEU A 3 14.91 -1.87 -24.38
C LEU A 3 15.60 -2.70 -25.47
N THR A 4 16.08 -2.03 -26.51
CA THR A 4 16.73 -2.70 -27.65
C THR A 4 18.19 -2.32 -27.78
N SER A 5 18.53 -1.04 -27.56
CA SER A 5 19.91 -0.60 -27.54
C SER A 5 20.11 0.73 -26.81
N ILE A 6 21.36 1.00 -26.44
CA ILE A 6 21.83 2.29 -25.92
C ILE A 6 23.14 2.70 -26.61
N LYS A 7 23.29 4.01 -26.87
CA LYS A 7 24.50 4.67 -27.37
C LYS A 7 24.79 5.91 -26.54
N LEU A 8 26.06 6.19 -26.31
CA LEU A 8 26.51 7.36 -25.56
C LEU A 8 27.54 8.15 -26.37
N CYS A 9 27.61 9.45 -26.11
CA CYS A 9 28.68 10.29 -26.61
C CYS A 9 29.17 11.24 -25.52
N ASN A 10 30.47 11.19 -25.23
CA ASN A 10 31.15 12.04 -24.25
C ASN A 10 30.45 12.08 -22.88
N PHE A 11 29.88 10.97 -22.43
CA PHE A 11 29.11 10.88 -21.19
C PHE A 11 29.97 10.27 -20.07
N ARG A 12 30.30 11.05 -19.04
CA ARG A 12 31.12 10.64 -17.89
C ARG A 12 32.44 10.00 -18.33
N SER A 13 32.70 8.74 -17.96
CA SER A 13 33.94 8.04 -18.33
C SER A 13 33.99 7.62 -19.80
N PHE A 14 32.87 7.66 -20.53
CA PHE A 14 32.81 7.30 -21.93
C PHE A 14 33.21 8.48 -22.82
N TYR A 15 34.36 8.37 -23.47
CA TYR A 15 34.90 9.37 -24.40
C TYR A 15 34.53 9.04 -25.86
N GLY A 16 34.21 10.05 -26.65
CA GLY A 16 33.79 9.87 -28.04
C GLY A 16 32.41 9.22 -28.14
N LYS A 17 32.10 8.61 -29.29
CA LYS A 17 30.86 7.84 -29.50
C LYS A 17 31.13 6.38 -29.15
N THR A 18 30.34 5.80 -28.25
CA THR A 18 30.44 4.38 -27.93
C THR A 18 29.89 3.51 -29.07
N PRO A 19 30.27 2.22 -29.15
CA PRO A 19 29.51 1.26 -29.95
C PRO A 19 28.05 1.17 -29.48
N GLU A 20 27.20 0.61 -30.34
CA GLU A 20 25.81 0.30 -29.99
C GLU A 20 25.77 -0.90 -29.04
N ILE A 21 25.31 -0.69 -27.81
CA ILE A 21 25.10 -1.80 -26.88
C ILE A 21 23.71 -2.36 -27.17
N VAL A 22 23.65 -3.54 -27.79
CA VAL A 22 22.40 -4.27 -28.05
C VAL A 22 22.00 -5.03 -26.79
N LEU A 23 20.73 -4.91 -26.39
CA LEU A 23 20.20 -5.48 -25.15
C LEU A 23 19.41 -6.75 -25.44
N ALA A 24 19.62 -7.79 -24.65
CA ALA A 24 18.87 -9.05 -24.72
C ALA A 24 17.40 -8.82 -24.35
N GLY A 25 16.49 -9.63 -24.89
CA GLY A 25 15.07 -9.53 -24.52
C GLY A 25 14.17 -10.59 -25.15
N THR A 26 14.72 -11.75 -25.47
CA THR A 26 13.91 -12.92 -25.89
C THR A 26 13.46 -13.69 -24.66
N ASP A 27 12.34 -14.42 -24.72
CA ASP A 27 11.82 -15.14 -23.54
C ASP A 27 12.78 -16.24 -23.03
N ALA A 28 13.58 -16.82 -23.92
CA ALA A 28 14.61 -17.80 -23.58
C ALA A 28 15.85 -17.10 -22.99
N CYS A 29 16.37 -16.08 -23.69
CA CYS A 29 17.55 -15.31 -23.31
C CYS A 29 17.18 -13.84 -23.10
N ASN A 30 16.78 -13.51 -21.87
CA ASN A 30 16.25 -12.20 -21.47
C ASN A 30 17.27 -11.34 -20.70
N THR A 31 18.47 -11.86 -20.44
CA THR A 31 19.47 -11.20 -19.58
C THR A 31 20.65 -10.64 -20.38
N THR A 32 21.01 -9.39 -20.10
CA THR A 32 22.25 -8.74 -20.55
C THR A 32 23.19 -8.59 -19.36
N ILE A 33 24.43 -9.08 -19.47
CA ILE A 33 25.45 -8.89 -18.44
C ILE A 33 26.49 -7.87 -18.91
N ILE A 34 26.83 -6.90 -18.06
CA ILE A 34 27.87 -5.90 -18.34
C ILE A 34 28.89 -5.96 -17.20
N HIS A 35 30.07 -6.49 -17.51
CA HIS A 35 31.18 -6.63 -16.58
C HIS A 35 31.99 -5.34 -16.48
N GLY A 36 32.38 -4.95 -15.28
CA GLY A 36 33.32 -3.84 -15.10
C GLY A 36 33.72 -3.67 -13.65
N ASN A 37 34.98 -3.34 -13.36
CA ASN A 37 35.42 -3.07 -11.99
C ASN A 37 34.80 -1.78 -11.41
N ASN A 38 35.05 -1.51 -10.14
CA ASN A 38 34.62 -0.25 -9.53
C ASN A 38 35.34 0.92 -10.20
N GLY A 39 34.63 2.03 -10.43
CA GLY A 39 35.15 3.19 -11.15
C GLY A 39 35.18 3.08 -12.69
N THR A 40 34.88 1.92 -13.27
CA THR A 40 34.92 1.72 -14.74
C THR A 40 33.75 2.35 -15.50
N GLY A 41 32.75 2.92 -14.83
CA GLY A 41 31.60 3.56 -15.47
C GLY A 41 30.29 2.79 -15.44
N LYS A 42 30.19 1.65 -14.74
CA LYS A 42 28.92 0.91 -14.55
C LYS A 42 27.76 1.81 -14.08
N THR A 43 27.94 2.51 -12.97
CA THR A 43 26.95 3.45 -12.43
C THR A 43 26.66 4.60 -13.39
N SER A 44 27.64 5.02 -14.19
CA SER A 44 27.41 6.02 -15.25
C SER A 44 26.53 5.47 -16.36
N LEU A 45 26.75 4.23 -16.80
CA LEU A 45 25.94 3.57 -17.81
C LEU A 45 24.51 3.33 -17.33
N SER A 46 24.33 2.88 -16.08
CA SER A 46 23.00 2.72 -15.47
C SER A 46 22.25 4.07 -15.42
N ASN A 47 22.92 5.13 -14.97
CA ASN A 47 22.34 6.49 -14.91
C ASN A 47 22.12 7.12 -16.30
N ALA A 48 22.75 6.61 -17.36
CA ALA A 48 22.49 7.08 -18.72
C ALA A 48 21.04 6.80 -19.14
N PHE A 49 20.47 5.66 -18.72
CA PHE A 49 19.06 5.33 -18.95
C PHE A 49 18.11 6.29 -18.21
N THR A 50 18.36 6.56 -16.93
CA THR A 50 17.50 7.45 -16.15
C THR A 50 17.63 8.91 -16.58
N TRP A 51 18.84 9.32 -16.99
CA TRP A 51 19.08 10.66 -17.51
C TRP A 51 18.34 10.89 -18.83
N VAL A 52 18.48 9.97 -19.80
CA VAL A 52 17.83 10.16 -21.10
C VAL A 52 16.30 10.20 -20.97
N LEU A 53 15.72 9.31 -20.14
CA LEU A 53 14.27 9.18 -19.99
C LEU A 53 13.67 10.28 -19.12
N TYR A 54 14.33 10.68 -18.03
CA TYR A 54 13.70 11.50 -16.98
C TYR A 54 14.53 12.70 -16.51
N GLU A 55 15.76 12.88 -17.00
CA GLU A 55 16.72 13.85 -16.46
C GLU A 55 17.01 13.64 -14.96
N LYS A 56 16.88 12.40 -14.49
CA LYS A 56 17.10 12.01 -13.10
C LYS A 56 18.33 11.12 -12.96
N PHE A 57 18.92 11.17 -11.77
CA PHE A 57 20.06 10.37 -11.40
C PHE A 57 19.81 9.64 -10.08
N SER A 58 20.48 8.49 -9.89
CA SER A 58 20.47 7.77 -8.63
C SER A 58 21.24 8.54 -7.55
N ALA A 59 20.96 8.26 -6.28
CA ALA A 59 21.64 8.88 -5.15
C ALA A 59 23.17 8.60 -5.12
N ALA A 60 23.64 7.57 -5.83
CA ALA A 60 25.05 7.26 -5.98
C ALA A 60 25.78 8.17 -7.00
N PHE A 61 25.05 8.94 -7.80
CA PHE A 61 25.61 9.73 -8.89
C PHE A 61 26.04 11.13 -8.41
N ALA A 62 27.27 11.21 -7.88
CA ALA A 62 27.86 12.47 -7.42
C ALA A 62 28.12 13.46 -8.56
N PHE A 63 28.08 14.77 -8.25
CA PHE A 63 28.37 15.86 -9.20
C PHE A 63 27.54 15.75 -10.50
N SER A 64 26.22 15.74 -10.37
CA SER A 64 25.26 15.57 -11.48
C SER A 64 25.41 16.61 -12.60
N GLU A 65 25.97 17.79 -12.30
CA GLU A 65 26.30 18.84 -13.27
C GLU A 65 27.44 18.43 -14.23
N GLN A 66 28.34 17.53 -13.79
CA GLN A 66 29.56 17.16 -14.54
C GLN A 66 29.33 15.95 -15.46
N LEU A 67 28.41 16.06 -16.40
CA LEU A 67 28.05 14.95 -17.30
C LEU A 67 29.06 14.69 -18.41
N VAL A 68 29.78 15.72 -18.85
CA VAL A 68 30.63 15.63 -20.04
C VAL A 68 31.98 15.06 -19.69
N ASN A 69 32.47 14.17 -20.55
CA ASN A 69 33.79 13.56 -20.39
C ASN A 69 34.91 14.63 -20.37
N LYS A 70 35.81 14.52 -19.39
CA LYS A 70 36.88 15.51 -19.15
C LYS A 70 37.84 15.65 -20.31
N ARG A 71 38.17 14.55 -21.01
CA ARG A 71 39.03 14.57 -22.20
C ARG A 71 38.38 15.34 -23.34
N ALA A 72 37.09 15.15 -23.57
CA ALA A 72 36.35 15.86 -24.61
C ALA A 72 36.34 17.39 -24.37
N ILE A 73 36.26 17.82 -23.11
CA ILE A 73 36.40 19.23 -22.72
C ILE A 73 37.85 19.73 -22.91
N ALA A 74 38.84 18.92 -22.51
CA ALA A 74 40.25 19.29 -22.60
C ALA A 74 40.69 19.51 -24.05
N GLU A 75 40.26 18.64 -24.97
CA GLU A 75 40.59 18.71 -26.40
C GLU A 75 39.80 19.80 -27.16
N ALA A 76 38.70 20.31 -26.60
CA ALA A 76 37.91 21.36 -27.22
C ALA A 76 38.65 22.71 -27.25
N LYS A 77 38.47 23.46 -28.35
CA LYS A 77 38.94 24.85 -28.47
C LYS A 77 38.03 25.81 -27.68
N LEU A 78 38.56 26.98 -27.31
CA LEU A 78 37.76 28.03 -26.68
C LEU A 78 36.57 28.40 -27.57
N GLY A 79 35.37 28.44 -26.99
CA GLY A 79 34.12 28.70 -27.71
C GLY A 79 33.60 27.54 -28.57
N GLN A 80 34.32 26.42 -28.67
CA GLN A 80 33.83 25.22 -29.35
C GLN A 80 32.85 24.46 -28.44
N ALA A 81 31.68 24.12 -28.98
CA ALA A 81 30.71 23.29 -28.28
C ALA A 81 31.19 21.83 -28.23
N VAL A 82 31.18 21.24 -27.03
CA VAL A 82 31.32 19.80 -26.82
C VAL A 82 29.94 19.21 -26.67
N GLU A 83 29.59 18.31 -27.59
CA GLU A 83 28.32 17.59 -27.52
C GLU A 83 28.44 16.41 -26.56
N CYS A 84 27.44 16.27 -25.69
CA CYS A 84 27.24 15.11 -24.84
C CYS A 84 25.80 14.62 -25.01
N TRP A 85 25.63 13.34 -25.29
CA TRP A 85 24.29 12.78 -25.49
C TRP A 85 24.22 11.30 -25.15
N VAL A 86 22.99 10.86 -24.86
CA VAL A 86 22.63 9.46 -24.70
C VAL A 86 21.42 9.21 -25.58
N GLU A 87 21.45 8.11 -26.32
CA GLU A 87 20.36 7.65 -27.17
C GLU A 87 19.95 6.25 -26.75
N VAL A 88 18.66 6.03 -26.50
CA VAL A 88 18.08 4.74 -26.13
C VAL A 88 16.97 4.39 -27.11
N ALA A 89 16.96 3.15 -27.58
CA ALA A 89 15.90 2.61 -28.42
C ALA A 89 15.11 1.51 -27.68
N TRP A 90 13.80 1.47 -27.87
CA TRP A 90 12.94 0.43 -27.27
C TRP A 90 11.75 0.07 -28.16
N GLU A 91 11.10 -1.03 -27.81
CA GLU A 91 9.84 -1.47 -28.39
C GLU A 91 8.73 -1.48 -27.32
N HIS A 92 7.52 -1.05 -27.69
CA HIS A 92 6.33 -1.15 -26.84
C HIS A 92 5.08 -1.11 -27.71
N GLY A 93 4.10 -2.00 -27.44
CA GLY A 93 2.87 -2.10 -28.22
C GLY A 93 3.10 -2.32 -29.72
N GLY A 94 4.15 -3.05 -30.11
CA GLY A 94 4.55 -3.29 -31.50
C GLY A 94 5.15 -2.08 -32.23
N LYS A 95 5.33 -0.94 -31.54
CA LYS A 95 5.99 0.26 -32.09
C LYS A 95 7.43 0.35 -31.61
N ARG A 96 8.32 0.86 -32.47
CA ARG A 96 9.72 1.11 -32.14
C ARG A 96 9.94 2.60 -31.89
N TYR A 97 10.69 2.89 -30.84
CA TYR A 97 10.98 4.23 -30.36
C TYR A 97 12.49 4.44 -30.29
N ARG A 98 12.93 5.67 -30.53
CA ARG A 98 14.30 6.13 -30.31
C ARG A 98 14.25 7.48 -29.62
N VAL A 99 14.80 7.56 -28.43
CA VAL A 99 14.91 8.81 -27.67
C VAL A 99 16.37 9.21 -27.55
N LYS A 100 16.64 10.49 -27.73
CA LYS A 100 17.97 11.07 -27.57
C LYS A 100 17.87 12.30 -26.68
N ARG A 101 18.64 12.31 -25.59
CA ARG A 101 18.85 13.50 -24.76
C ARG A 101 20.25 14.01 -24.99
N GLU A 102 20.39 15.31 -25.22
CA GLU A 102 21.68 15.94 -25.46
C GLU A 102 21.84 17.24 -24.67
N CYS A 103 23.07 17.53 -24.28
CA CYS A 103 23.50 18.84 -23.79
C CYS A 103 24.78 19.26 -24.51
N ARG A 104 25.04 20.57 -24.46
CA ARG A 104 26.26 21.16 -25.04
C ARG A 104 26.98 21.93 -23.97
N VAL A 105 28.27 21.68 -23.84
CA VAL A 105 29.15 22.43 -22.94
C VAL A 105 30.09 23.29 -23.77
N TYR A 106 30.28 24.54 -23.35
CA TYR A 106 31.19 25.48 -24.00
C TYR A 106 32.39 25.74 -23.10
N LYS A 107 33.59 25.60 -23.67
CA LYS A 107 34.83 25.88 -22.96
C LYS A 107 35.09 27.39 -22.92
N ASN A 108 35.14 27.96 -21.72
CA ASN A 108 35.52 29.35 -21.47
C ASN A 108 36.96 29.43 -20.94
N ALA A 109 37.50 30.65 -20.78
CA ALA A 109 38.91 30.87 -20.40
C ALA A 109 39.29 30.35 -19.00
N SER A 110 38.31 30.22 -18.09
CA SER A 110 38.52 29.81 -16.69
C SER A 110 37.57 28.69 -16.21
N ASP A 111 36.52 28.37 -16.97
CA ASP A 111 35.48 27.41 -16.58
C ASP A 111 34.73 26.85 -17.82
N PHE A 112 33.71 26.04 -17.62
CA PHE A 112 32.82 25.50 -18.66
C PHE A 112 31.36 25.84 -18.36
N ASP A 113 30.64 26.31 -19.39
CA ASP A 113 29.22 26.63 -19.27
C ASP A 113 28.36 25.50 -19.85
N ALA A 114 27.46 24.96 -19.05
CA ALA A 114 26.58 23.86 -19.43
C ALA A 114 25.26 24.42 -19.99
N GLY A 115 25.03 24.19 -21.27
CA GLY A 115 23.76 24.49 -21.91
C GLY A 115 22.64 23.58 -21.40
N LYS A 116 21.39 24.08 -21.47
CA LYS A 116 20.20 23.30 -21.14
C LYS A 116 20.13 21.99 -21.93
N THR A 117 19.66 20.93 -21.27
CA THR A 117 19.42 19.65 -21.95
C THR A 117 18.23 19.76 -22.90
N LYS A 118 18.23 18.93 -23.95
CA LYS A 118 17.13 18.82 -24.92
C LYS A 118 16.79 17.36 -25.15
N LEU A 119 15.50 17.05 -25.22
CA LEU A 119 14.99 15.71 -25.47
C LEU A 119 14.36 15.62 -26.86
N TYR A 120 14.72 14.59 -27.61
CA TYR A 120 14.21 14.30 -28.93
C TYR A 120 13.69 12.86 -28.97
N MET A 121 12.52 12.64 -29.58
CA MET A 121 11.96 11.31 -29.79
C MET A 121 11.58 11.09 -31.25
N GLN A 122 11.88 9.90 -31.75
CA GLN A 122 11.38 9.40 -33.02
C GLN A 122 10.62 8.09 -32.80
N VAL A 123 9.56 7.88 -33.57
CA VAL A 123 8.74 6.67 -33.57
C VAL A 123 8.71 6.09 -34.98
N ALA A 124 8.89 4.78 -35.11
CA ALA A 124 8.76 4.09 -36.39
C ALA A 124 7.29 3.96 -36.79
N GLY A 125 6.93 4.46 -37.97
CA GLY A 125 5.63 4.26 -38.59
C GLY A 125 5.47 2.86 -39.19
N GLU A 126 4.25 2.53 -39.60
CA GLU A 126 3.92 1.25 -40.25
C GLU A 126 4.66 1.06 -41.59
N ASP A 127 5.05 2.16 -42.23
CA ASP A 127 5.87 2.17 -43.44
C ASP A 127 7.37 1.98 -43.18
N GLY A 128 7.75 1.78 -41.91
CA GLY A 128 9.13 1.58 -41.47
C GLY A 128 9.97 2.87 -41.35
N LYS A 129 9.40 4.04 -41.65
CA LYS A 129 10.11 5.34 -41.52
C LYS A 129 10.01 5.90 -40.11
N TRP A 130 10.94 6.76 -39.75
CA TRP A 130 10.99 7.41 -38.44
C TRP A 130 10.36 8.81 -38.49
N TYR A 131 9.47 9.08 -37.54
CA TYR A 131 8.73 10.35 -37.44
C TYR A 131 8.84 10.96 -36.04
N PHE A 132 8.74 12.27 -35.95
CA PHE A 132 8.55 12.95 -34.66
C PHE A 132 7.08 12.82 -34.25
N PRO A 133 6.78 12.31 -33.04
CA PRO A 133 5.41 12.19 -32.60
C PRO A 133 4.81 13.59 -32.33
N PRO A 134 3.48 13.77 -32.50
CA PRO A 134 2.81 15.04 -32.23
C PRO A 134 2.72 15.36 -30.73
N GLN A 135 2.79 14.32 -29.88
CA GLN A 135 2.77 14.44 -28.43
C GLN A 135 4.19 14.68 -27.89
N GLN A 136 4.32 15.38 -26.77
CA GLN A 136 5.62 15.64 -26.15
C GLN A 136 6.31 14.31 -25.76
N PRO A 137 7.63 14.16 -25.99
CA PRO A 137 8.37 12.96 -25.64
C PRO A 137 8.20 12.52 -24.18
N GLU A 138 8.18 13.47 -23.25
CA GLU A 138 8.04 13.23 -21.81
C GLU A 138 6.70 12.59 -21.46
N ASP A 139 5.62 12.99 -22.14
CA ASP A 139 4.30 12.41 -21.90
C ASP A 139 4.25 10.96 -22.39
N ILE A 140 4.85 10.68 -23.56
CA ILE A 140 4.92 9.32 -24.11
C ILE A 140 5.74 8.43 -23.16
N ILE A 141 6.89 8.91 -22.68
CA ILE A 141 7.72 8.15 -21.73
C ILE A 141 6.93 7.88 -20.44
N ASN A 142 6.27 8.89 -19.86
CA ASN A 142 5.50 8.73 -18.63
C ASN A 142 4.25 7.86 -18.78
N GLN A 143 3.65 7.78 -19.98
CA GLN A 143 2.56 6.85 -20.27
C GLN A 143 3.04 5.41 -20.33
N ILE A 144 4.26 5.17 -20.83
CA ILE A 144 4.85 3.84 -20.91
C ILE A 144 5.38 3.44 -19.54
N LEU A 145 6.41 4.13 -19.03
CA LEU A 145 7.02 3.91 -17.72
C LEU A 145 7.03 5.23 -16.93
N PRO A 146 6.11 5.40 -15.97
CA PRO A 146 6.01 6.63 -15.18
C PRO A 146 7.31 6.97 -14.43
N SER A 147 7.67 8.25 -14.41
CA SER A 147 8.87 8.73 -13.72
C SER A 147 8.86 8.52 -12.19
N SER A 148 7.70 8.31 -11.57
CA SER A 148 7.57 7.93 -10.16
C SER A 148 8.01 6.49 -9.89
N LEU A 149 7.95 5.63 -10.93
CA LEU A 149 8.21 4.20 -10.82
C LEU A 149 9.64 3.81 -11.22
N HIS A 150 10.35 4.69 -11.91
CA HIS A 150 11.66 4.36 -12.48
C HIS A 150 12.64 3.78 -11.42
N GLN A 151 12.60 4.25 -10.18
CA GLN A 151 13.48 3.78 -9.11
C GLN A 151 13.30 2.29 -8.74
N TYR A 152 12.18 1.65 -9.09
CA TYR A 152 11.98 0.21 -8.88
C TYR A 152 12.49 -0.65 -10.04
N PHE A 153 12.74 -0.03 -11.19
CA PHE A 153 13.19 -0.69 -12.42
C PHE A 153 14.63 -0.35 -12.78
N PHE A 154 15.14 0.80 -12.33
CA PHE A 154 16.52 1.25 -12.47
C PHE A 154 17.07 1.55 -11.09
N PHE A 155 17.80 0.60 -10.50
CA PHE A 155 18.30 0.75 -9.14
C PHE A 155 19.71 0.23 -8.96
N ASP A 156 20.31 0.71 -7.87
CA ASP A 156 21.60 0.28 -7.37
C ASP A 156 21.35 -0.77 -6.28
N GLY A 157 21.82 -2.00 -6.52
CA GLY A 157 21.68 -3.13 -5.61
C GLY A 157 22.36 -2.92 -4.26
N GLU A 158 23.40 -2.09 -4.18
CA GLU A 158 24.08 -1.78 -2.92
C GLU A 158 23.30 -0.78 -2.05
N ARG A 159 22.41 0.01 -2.65
CA ARG A 159 21.62 1.05 -1.96
C ARG A 159 20.12 0.79 -2.06
N ILE A 160 19.74 -0.41 -2.46
CA ILE A 160 18.34 -0.78 -2.68
C ILE A 160 17.52 -0.64 -1.40
N GLU A 161 18.15 -0.80 -0.22
CA GLU A 161 17.45 -0.60 1.05
C GLU A 161 16.93 0.84 1.21
N GLN A 162 17.57 1.84 0.59
CA GLN A 162 17.11 3.24 0.65
C GLN A 162 15.79 3.46 -0.09
N ILE A 163 15.45 2.59 -1.04
CA ILE A 163 14.18 2.67 -1.78
C ILE A 163 13.01 2.23 -0.87
N VAL A 164 13.29 1.36 0.09
CA VAL A 164 12.29 0.72 0.97
C VAL A 164 12.32 1.31 2.40
N ARG A 165 13.21 2.28 2.66
CA ARG A 165 13.30 2.98 3.94
C ARG A 165 12.09 3.89 4.21
N SER A 166 11.91 4.13 5.51
CA SER A 166 10.76 4.79 6.12
C SER A 166 10.56 6.27 5.77
N ASP A 167 11.50 6.91 5.08
CA ASP A 167 11.43 8.30 4.63
C ASP A 167 10.78 8.47 3.24
N LYS A 168 10.68 7.40 2.44
CA LYS A 168 10.05 7.42 1.10
C LYS A 168 8.69 6.70 1.02
N LYS A 169 8.00 6.56 2.16
CA LYS A 169 6.75 5.80 2.31
C LYS A 169 5.62 6.25 1.38
N ALA A 170 5.41 7.55 1.28
CA ALA A 170 4.36 8.11 0.44
C ALA A 170 4.61 7.82 -1.05
N GLU A 171 5.87 7.84 -1.48
CA GLU A 171 6.25 7.56 -2.86
C GLU A 171 5.98 6.09 -3.23
N ILE A 172 6.27 5.13 -2.34
CA ILE A 172 6.01 3.71 -2.56
C ILE A 172 4.50 3.45 -2.69
N ALA A 173 3.70 4.01 -1.79
CA ALA A 173 2.25 3.85 -1.83
C ALA A 173 1.65 4.48 -3.11
N GLU A 174 2.10 5.68 -3.50
CA GLU A 174 1.70 6.36 -4.73
C GLU A 174 2.08 5.57 -5.99
N ALA A 175 3.35 5.15 -6.08
CA ALA A 175 3.87 4.31 -7.15
C ALA A 175 3.04 3.03 -7.33
N THR A 176 2.77 2.35 -6.21
CA THR A 176 1.98 1.13 -6.18
C THR A 176 0.55 1.37 -6.65
N LYS A 177 -0.09 2.46 -6.20
CA LYS A 177 -1.43 2.88 -6.65
C LYS A 177 -1.49 3.23 -8.14
N MET A 178 -0.42 3.83 -8.69
CA MET A 178 -0.31 4.09 -10.13
C MET A 178 -0.24 2.78 -10.92
N LEU A 179 0.58 1.81 -10.49
CA LEU A 179 0.65 0.48 -11.13
C LEU A 179 -0.68 -0.27 -11.08
N LEU A 180 -1.45 -0.05 -10.01
CA LEU A 180 -2.74 -0.65 -9.77
C LEU A 180 -3.89 -0.10 -10.62
N GLY A 181 -3.69 1.05 -11.28
CA GLY A 181 -4.75 1.77 -11.98
C GLY A 181 -5.88 2.27 -11.08
N VAL A 182 -5.66 2.26 -9.75
CA VAL A 182 -6.51 2.93 -8.75
C VAL A 182 -6.67 4.41 -9.09
N GLU A 183 -5.66 4.99 -9.74
CA GLU A 183 -5.71 6.37 -10.23
C GLU A 183 -6.83 6.61 -11.25
N VAL A 184 -7.18 5.62 -12.08
CA VAL A 184 -8.33 5.72 -12.98
C VAL A 184 -9.63 5.79 -12.19
N ILE A 185 -9.73 5.02 -11.11
CA ILE A 185 -10.89 5.04 -10.21
C ILE A 185 -10.97 6.37 -9.47
N ASN A 186 -9.85 6.88 -8.93
CA ASN A 186 -9.77 8.20 -8.30
C ASN A 186 -10.24 9.31 -9.24
N ARG A 187 -9.74 9.31 -10.48
CA ARG A 187 -10.16 10.29 -11.51
C ARG A 187 -11.63 10.16 -11.84
N SER A 188 -12.15 8.94 -11.92
CA SER A 188 -13.57 8.69 -12.17
C SER A 188 -14.45 9.24 -11.04
N ILE A 189 -14.08 8.99 -9.78
CA ILE A 189 -14.75 9.55 -8.60
C ILE A 189 -14.73 11.08 -8.64
N ARG A 190 -13.58 11.68 -8.95
CA ARG A 190 -13.44 13.15 -9.07
C ARG A 190 -14.35 13.72 -10.15
N HIS A 191 -14.30 13.17 -11.37
CA HIS A 191 -15.12 13.64 -12.49
C HIS A 191 -16.63 13.47 -12.22
N LEU A 192 -17.03 12.37 -11.57
CA LEU A 192 -18.42 12.18 -11.14
C LEU A 192 -18.81 13.20 -10.07
N GLY A 193 -17.91 13.55 -9.15
CA GLY A 193 -18.12 14.64 -8.18
C GLY A 193 -18.34 15.99 -8.86
N GLU A 194 -17.54 16.32 -9.88
CA GLU A 194 -17.71 17.54 -10.70
C GLU A 194 -19.04 17.53 -11.47
N ALA A 195 -19.41 16.38 -12.05
CA ALA A 195 -20.70 16.20 -12.72
C ALA A 195 -21.87 16.36 -11.75
N LYS A 196 -21.78 15.80 -10.54
CA LYS A 196 -22.77 15.95 -9.47
C LYS A 196 -22.98 17.42 -9.10
N LYS A 197 -21.89 18.18 -8.87
CA LYS A 197 -21.96 19.62 -8.56
C LYS A 197 -22.66 20.41 -9.67
N THR A 198 -22.43 20.04 -10.93
CA THR A 198 -23.10 20.65 -12.10
C THR A 198 -24.60 20.35 -12.09
N LEU A 199 -24.99 19.09 -11.89
CA LEU A 199 -26.40 18.66 -11.83
C LEU A 199 -27.15 19.28 -10.64
N GLU A 200 -26.51 19.41 -9.47
CA GLU A 200 -27.08 20.09 -8.30
C GLU A 200 -27.34 21.58 -8.59
N SER A 201 -26.45 22.22 -9.35
CA SER A 201 -26.61 23.61 -9.78
C SER A 201 -27.79 23.77 -10.76
N GLU A 202 -27.98 22.83 -11.68
CA GLU A 202 -29.16 22.79 -12.57
C GLU A 202 -30.46 22.60 -11.76
N LEU A 203 -30.46 21.67 -10.79
CA LEU A 203 -31.61 21.44 -9.92
C LEU A 203 -31.93 22.69 -9.09
N LYS A 204 -30.92 23.40 -8.59
CA LYS A 204 -31.07 24.67 -7.87
C LYS A 204 -31.67 25.76 -8.74
N ALA A 205 -31.33 25.83 -10.02
CA ALA A 205 -31.89 26.83 -10.94
C ALA A 205 -33.40 26.61 -11.18
N ILE A 206 -33.82 25.35 -11.30
CA ILE A 206 -35.17 24.94 -11.68
C ILE A 206 -36.07 24.67 -10.45
N GLY A 207 -35.49 24.46 -9.27
CA GLY A 207 -36.19 24.13 -8.02
C GLY A 207 -37.08 25.25 -7.46
N ASN A 208 -38.10 24.85 -6.69
CA ASN A 208 -38.93 25.78 -5.91
C ASN A 208 -38.12 26.44 -4.76
N SER A 209 -38.70 27.42 -4.06
CA SER A 209 -37.99 28.16 -3.00
C SER A 209 -37.49 27.26 -1.87
N GLU A 210 -38.23 26.20 -1.55
CA GLU A 210 -37.91 25.24 -0.49
C GLU A 210 -36.73 24.35 -0.88
N ILE A 211 -36.72 23.78 -2.10
CA ILE A 211 -35.59 23.03 -2.66
C ILE A 211 -34.34 23.92 -2.74
N LYS A 212 -34.48 25.19 -3.14
CA LYS A 212 -33.37 26.15 -3.17
C LYS A 212 -32.75 26.39 -1.80
N GLN A 213 -33.57 26.45 -0.74
CA GLN A 213 -33.09 26.59 0.63
C GLN A 213 -32.38 25.33 1.12
N LEU A 214 -32.96 24.14 0.90
CA LEU A 214 -32.36 22.86 1.27
C LEU A 214 -31.01 22.64 0.57
N LEU A 215 -30.93 22.89 -0.74
CA LEU A 215 -29.68 22.80 -1.51
C LEU A 215 -28.63 23.81 -1.04
N LYS A 216 -29.04 25.03 -0.67
CA LYS A 216 -28.10 26.04 -0.14
C LYS A 216 -27.53 25.62 1.22
N GLN A 217 -28.35 24.99 2.06
CA GLN A 217 -27.91 24.48 3.36
C GLN A 217 -27.01 23.26 3.22
N GLN A 218 -27.33 22.36 2.28
CA GLN A 218 -26.47 21.24 1.90
C GLN A 218 -25.10 21.72 1.40
N GLU A 219 -25.08 22.69 0.48
CA GLU A 219 -23.85 23.26 -0.07
C GLU A 219 -22.99 23.90 1.03
N LYS A 220 -23.62 24.57 2.01
CA LYS A 220 -22.92 25.13 3.18
C LYS A 220 -22.27 24.02 4.01
N ASN A 221 -23.03 22.98 4.37
CA ASN A 221 -22.51 21.87 5.16
C ASN A 221 -21.39 21.13 4.42
N GLN A 222 -21.52 20.94 3.10
CA GLN A 222 -20.50 20.31 2.27
C GLN A 222 -19.19 21.13 2.25
N ARG A 223 -19.28 22.47 2.18
CA ARG A 223 -18.09 23.34 2.25
C ARG A 223 -17.41 23.29 3.62
N GLU A 224 -18.16 23.18 4.71
CA GLU A 224 -17.57 23.00 6.04
C GLU A 224 -16.86 21.65 6.16
N VAL A 225 -17.43 20.58 5.60
CA VAL A 225 -16.75 19.27 5.51
C VAL A 225 -15.45 19.38 4.72
N GLU A 226 -15.48 19.95 3.50
CA GLU A 226 -14.27 20.15 2.67
C GLU A 226 -13.19 20.98 3.41
N ARG A 227 -13.60 22.01 4.17
CA ARG A 227 -12.69 22.83 4.98
C ARG A 227 -12.06 22.04 6.13
N ILE A 228 -12.86 21.24 6.83
CA ILE A 228 -12.38 20.41 7.94
C ILE A 228 -11.43 19.31 7.42
N GLU A 229 -11.76 18.68 6.29
CA GLU A 229 -10.91 17.69 5.62
C GLU A 229 -9.54 18.27 5.25
N LYS A 230 -9.52 19.48 4.67
CA LYS A 230 -8.27 20.19 4.37
C LYS A 230 -7.45 20.44 5.63
N ARG A 231 -8.09 20.92 6.72
CA ARG A 231 -7.41 21.15 8.00
C ARG A 231 -6.88 19.84 8.59
N GLN A 232 -7.61 18.73 8.49
CA GLN A 232 -7.11 17.43 8.93
C GLN A 232 -5.89 16.96 8.13
N ALA A 233 -5.85 17.21 6.82
CA ALA A 233 -4.69 16.92 6.00
C ALA A 233 -3.46 17.75 6.41
N GLU A 234 -3.65 19.05 6.69
CA GLU A 234 -2.62 19.95 7.22
C GLU A 234 -2.10 19.47 8.59
N ILE A 235 -3.01 19.19 9.54
CA ILE A 235 -2.65 18.68 10.87
C ILE A 235 -1.84 17.39 10.73
N LYS A 236 -2.22 16.49 9.82
CA LYS A 236 -1.52 15.22 9.62
C LYS A 236 -0.06 15.43 9.19
N GLN A 237 0.20 16.38 8.29
CA GLN A 237 1.56 16.76 7.89
C GLN A 237 2.33 17.40 9.06
N GLU A 238 1.69 18.30 9.82
CA GLU A 238 2.28 18.93 11.00
C GLU A 238 2.64 17.89 12.08
N LEU A 239 1.81 16.85 12.25
CA LEU A 239 2.01 15.77 13.21
C LEU A 239 3.21 14.90 12.82
N GLU A 240 3.38 14.58 11.54
CA GLU A 240 4.57 13.87 11.02
C GLU A 240 5.86 14.69 11.24
N TYR A 241 5.80 16.01 11.03
CA TYR A 241 6.91 16.92 11.34
C TYR A 241 7.24 16.89 12.84
N GLN A 242 6.24 17.06 13.73
CA GLN A 242 6.44 17.02 15.18
C GLN A 242 7.01 15.68 15.66
N GLN A 243 6.56 14.55 15.11
CA GLN A 243 7.10 13.22 15.44
C GLN A 243 8.58 13.08 15.05
N THR A 244 8.98 13.67 13.93
CA THR A 244 10.39 13.68 13.49
C THR A 244 11.26 14.46 14.48
N PHE A 245 10.84 15.66 14.90
CA PHE A 245 11.58 16.41 15.93
C PHE A 245 11.59 15.72 17.27
N LYS A 246 10.50 15.04 17.65
CA LYS A 246 10.46 14.24 18.88
C LYS A 246 11.59 13.21 18.85
N LYS A 247 11.71 12.46 17.75
CA LYS A 247 12.74 11.42 17.59
C LYS A 247 14.16 12.00 17.61
N GLU A 248 14.40 13.11 16.92
CA GLU A 248 15.69 13.79 16.92
C GLU A 248 16.09 14.30 18.32
N ALA A 249 15.16 14.97 19.01
CA ALA A 249 15.40 15.50 20.35
C ALA A 249 15.63 14.36 21.36
N SER A 250 14.85 13.28 21.30
CA SER A 250 15.03 12.09 22.14
C SER A 250 16.37 11.40 21.89
N ASN A 251 16.79 11.24 20.62
CA ASN A 251 18.09 10.65 20.29
C ASN A 251 19.26 11.49 20.84
N ARG A 252 19.18 12.81 20.70
CA ARG A 252 20.21 13.72 21.21
C ARG A 252 20.28 13.72 22.74
N LEU A 253 19.13 13.61 23.40
CA LEU A 253 19.07 13.47 24.86
C LEU A 253 19.69 12.13 25.31
N ARG A 254 19.52 11.06 24.54
CA ARG A 254 20.12 9.74 24.81
C ARG A 254 21.65 9.71 24.68
N GLU A 255 22.23 10.50 23.78
CA GLU A 255 23.69 10.61 23.63
C GLU A 255 24.36 11.24 24.86
N LEU A 256 23.60 11.94 25.70
CA LEU A 256 24.07 12.53 26.95
C LEU A 256 24.10 11.48 28.07
N SER A 257 25.32 11.02 28.39
CA SER A 257 25.61 9.93 29.34
C SER A 257 24.94 10.07 30.71
N ALA A 258 24.73 11.31 31.18
CA ALA A 258 24.11 11.62 32.47
C ALA A 258 22.60 11.27 32.56
N THR A 259 21.94 10.94 31.45
CA THR A 259 20.49 10.65 31.40
C THR A 259 20.15 9.27 30.90
N LYS A 260 21.16 8.43 30.60
CA LYS A 260 20.99 7.15 29.93
C LYS A 260 20.03 6.20 30.66
N GLU A 261 20.19 6.02 31.98
CA GLU A 261 19.32 5.15 32.79
C GLU A 261 17.88 5.67 32.86
N LEU A 262 17.70 6.99 32.99
CA LEU A 262 16.37 7.61 32.99
C LEU A 262 15.69 7.49 31.62
N GLN A 263 16.45 7.56 30.53
CA GLN A 263 15.95 7.39 29.17
C GLN A 263 15.59 5.93 28.87
N GLU A 264 16.39 4.96 29.31
CA GLU A 264 16.07 3.53 29.19
C GLU A 264 14.78 3.19 29.94
N LYS A 265 14.64 3.68 31.18
CA LYS A 265 13.41 3.49 31.95
C LYS A 265 12.21 4.21 31.33
N ARG A 266 12.40 5.41 30.79
CA ARG A 266 11.35 6.13 30.06
C ARG A 266 10.88 5.33 28.84
N GLN A 267 11.78 4.75 28.07
CA GLN A 267 11.45 3.95 26.90
C GLN A 267 10.65 2.70 27.28
N GLU A 268 11.06 2.00 28.34
CA GLU A 268 10.34 0.83 28.86
C GLU A 268 8.91 1.20 29.29
N LEU A 269 8.75 2.31 30.02
CA LEU A 269 7.43 2.80 30.43
C LEU A 269 6.57 3.24 29.23
N GLU A 270 7.15 3.90 28.23
CA GLU A 270 6.44 4.28 27.00
C GLU A 270 5.96 3.04 26.22
N GLU A 271 6.77 1.98 26.17
CA GLU A 271 6.40 0.71 25.52
C GLU A 271 5.28 -0.02 26.30
N GLN A 272 5.39 -0.12 27.62
CA GLN A 272 4.34 -0.67 28.48
C GLN A 272 3.03 0.12 28.36
N LYS A 273 3.12 1.46 28.30
CA LYS A 273 1.96 2.33 28.06
C LYS A 273 1.29 2.00 26.73
N SER A 274 2.07 1.88 25.66
CA SER A 274 1.56 1.54 24.33
C SER A 274 0.82 0.20 24.34
N VAL A 275 1.42 -0.85 24.91
CA VAL A 275 0.80 -2.18 25.03
C VAL A 275 -0.51 -2.12 25.82
N ASN A 276 -0.53 -1.40 26.94
CA ASN A 276 -1.73 -1.26 27.76
C ASN A 276 -2.84 -0.46 27.05
N GLN A 277 -2.48 0.55 26.27
CA GLN A 277 -3.43 1.32 25.46
C GLN A 277 -4.05 0.46 24.35
N ASP A 278 -3.25 -0.38 23.68
CA ASP A 278 -3.76 -1.31 22.66
C ASP A 278 -4.68 -2.38 23.28
N ASN A 279 -4.28 -2.96 24.42
CA ASN A 279 -5.13 -3.88 25.18
C ASN A 279 -6.45 -3.23 25.59
N LEU A 280 -6.41 -1.96 26.03
CA LEU A 280 -7.61 -1.21 26.40
C LEU A 280 -8.54 -1.01 25.20
N ARG A 281 -7.97 -0.70 24.02
CA ARG A 281 -8.73 -0.56 22.78
C ARG A 281 -9.38 -1.89 22.37
N GLN A 282 -8.63 -3.00 22.40
CA GLN A 282 -9.16 -4.33 22.09
C GLN A 282 -10.29 -4.73 23.05
N THR A 283 -10.09 -4.53 24.35
CA THR A 283 -11.10 -4.85 25.39
C THR A 283 -12.39 -4.04 25.17
N ARG A 284 -12.27 -2.76 24.78
CA ARG A 284 -13.45 -1.92 24.42
C ARG A 284 -14.19 -2.43 23.18
N GLU A 285 -13.47 -2.87 22.15
CA GLU A 285 -14.09 -3.45 20.95
C GLU A 285 -14.77 -4.79 21.28
N THR A 286 -14.16 -5.63 22.12
CA THR A 286 -14.78 -6.85 22.64
C THR A 286 -16.09 -6.52 23.36
N LEU A 287 -16.08 -5.56 24.30
CA LEU A 287 -17.28 -5.12 25.01
C LEU A 287 -18.37 -4.62 24.05
N LYS A 288 -18.00 -3.80 23.06
CA LYS A 288 -18.92 -3.32 22.02
C LYS A 288 -19.52 -4.49 21.24
N LYS A 289 -18.71 -5.50 20.91
CA LYS A 289 -19.18 -6.72 20.24
C LYS A 289 -20.16 -7.49 21.10
N VAL A 290 -19.88 -7.69 22.40
CA VAL A 290 -20.80 -8.37 23.34
C VAL A 290 -22.15 -7.64 23.40
N ILE A 291 -22.12 -6.30 23.54
CA ILE A 291 -23.34 -5.48 23.58
C ILE A 291 -24.10 -5.56 22.26
N SER A 292 -23.43 -5.42 21.12
CA SER A 292 -24.09 -5.44 19.80
C SER A 292 -24.67 -6.81 19.43
N THR A 293 -24.03 -7.90 19.87
CA THR A 293 -24.43 -9.27 19.48
C THR A 293 -25.44 -9.86 20.43
N ARG A 294 -25.36 -9.56 21.73
CA ARG A 294 -26.17 -10.20 22.78
C ARG A 294 -26.93 -9.22 23.66
N GLY A 295 -26.77 -7.90 23.51
CA GLY A 295 -27.48 -6.92 24.35
C GLY A 295 -29.01 -7.01 24.27
N TYR A 296 -29.56 -7.57 23.18
CA TYR A 296 -30.99 -7.81 23.05
C TYR A 296 -31.55 -8.75 24.12
N THR A 297 -30.74 -9.67 24.68
CA THR A 297 -31.23 -10.65 25.67
C THR A 297 -31.71 -9.98 26.95
N VAL A 298 -31.07 -8.87 27.34
CA VAL A 298 -31.45 -8.07 28.51
C VAL A 298 -32.59 -7.09 28.18
N LEU A 299 -32.55 -6.47 27.00
CA LEU A 299 -33.56 -5.49 26.56
C LEU A 299 -34.96 -6.11 26.37
N LEU A 300 -35.03 -7.42 26.12
CA LEU A 300 -36.29 -8.13 25.92
C LEU A 300 -36.92 -8.68 27.20
N SER A 301 -36.30 -8.50 28.37
CA SER A 301 -36.75 -9.08 29.65
C SER A 301 -38.22 -8.80 30.01
N GLU A 302 -38.72 -7.60 29.72
CA GLU A 302 -40.13 -7.26 29.93
C GLU A 302 -41.03 -7.99 28.91
N THR A 303 -40.58 -8.10 27.66
CA THR A 303 -41.32 -8.79 26.59
C THR A 303 -41.38 -10.30 26.84
N THR A 304 -40.29 -10.90 27.33
CA THR A 304 -40.26 -12.32 27.70
C THR A 304 -41.20 -12.59 28.88
N ALA A 305 -41.25 -11.69 29.87
CA ALA A 305 -42.20 -11.78 30.98
C ALA A 305 -43.67 -11.68 30.52
N GLN A 306 -43.98 -10.72 29.63
CA GLN A 306 -45.32 -10.59 29.03
C GLN A 306 -45.72 -11.84 28.25
N PHE A 307 -44.80 -12.39 27.44
CA PHE A 307 -45.03 -13.64 26.71
C PHE A 307 -45.35 -14.81 27.65
N ARG A 308 -44.60 -14.96 28.76
CA ARG A 308 -44.90 -16.01 29.75
C ARG A 308 -46.29 -15.82 30.37
N GLY A 309 -46.69 -14.58 30.66
CA GLY A 309 -48.04 -14.28 31.16
C GLY A 309 -49.14 -14.71 30.18
N ILE A 310 -48.92 -14.53 28.87
CA ILE A 310 -49.85 -15.00 27.83
C ILE A 310 -49.92 -16.54 27.83
N ILE A 311 -48.77 -17.22 27.85
CA ILE A 311 -48.69 -18.69 27.88
C ILE A 311 -49.34 -19.26 29.14
N GLU A 312 -49.10 -18.64 30.29
CA GLU A 312 -49.70 -19.06 31.56
C GLU A 312 -51.22 -18.83 31.57
N GLY A 313 -51.70 -17.73 30.97
CA GLY A 313 -53.12 -17.52 30.73
C GLY A 313 -53.76 -18.59 29.85
N PHE A 314 -53.08 -19.04 28.79
CA PHE A 314 -53.53 -20.15 27.96
C PHE A 314 -53.57 -21.49 28.73
N LYS A 315 -52.59 -21.75 29.60
CA LYS A 315 -52.60 -22.93 30.49
C LYS A 315 -53.76 -22.89 31.48
N GLN A 316 -54.00 -21.74 32.13
CA GLN A 316 -55.08 -21.58 33.11
C GLN A 316 -56.48 -21.74 32.49
N ARG A 317 -56.67 -21.30 31.24
CA ARG A 317 -57.93 -21.49 30.50
C ARG A 317 -58.11 -22.91 29.94
N GLY A 318 -57.10 -23.78 30.07
CA GLY A 318 -57.14 -25.15 29.53
C GLY A 318 -56.98 -25.22 28.01
N GLU A 319 -56.56 -24.13 27.36
CA GLU A 319 -56.34 -24.06 25.91
C GLU A 319 -55.00 -24.70 25.49
N LEU A 320 -54.09 -24.93 26.45
CA LEU A 320 -52.86 -25.73 26.32
C LEU A 320 -53.01 -27.04 27.10
N THR A 321 -53.95 -27.88 26.66
CA THR A 321 -54.25 -29.17 27.28
C THR A 321 -53.40 -30.28 26.68
N ALA A 322 -52.34 -30.64 27.40
CA ALA A 322 -51.45 -31.73 26.99
C ALA A 322 -52.25 -33.01 26.67
N GLY A 323 -52.21 -33.44 25.40
CA GLY A 323 -52.53 -34.81 24.99
C GLY A 323 -53.88 -35.07 24.32
N ILE A 324 -54.72 -34.05 24.09
CA ILE A 324 -56.00 -34.23 23.36
C ILE A 324 -56.06 -33.24 22.19
N SER A 325 -55.67 -33.69 21.00
CA SER A 325 -55.79 -32.85 19.79
C SER A 325 -57.25 -32.72 19.37
N ARG A 326 -57.60 -31.57 18.79
CA ARG A 326 -58.94 -31.35 18.19
C ARG A 326 -59.28 -32.44 17.16
N GLU A 327 -58.30 -32.83 16.36
CA GLU A 327 -58.40 -33.93 15.37
C GLU A 327 -58.76 -35.27 16.01
N PHE A 328 -58.21 -35.58 17.19
CA PHE A 328 -58.52 -36.79 17.92
C PHE A 328 -59.96 -36.77 18.47
N VAL A 329 -60.42 -35.62 18.97
CA VAL A 329 -61.81 -35.46 19.43
C VAL A 329 -62.79 -35.54 18.26
N ASP A 330 -62.48 -34.90 17.13
CA ASP A 330 -63.27 -34.99 15.89
C ASP A 330 -63.34 -36.43 15.37
N ASP A 331 -62.25 -37.19 15.43
CA ASP A 331 -62.23 -38.60 15.02
C ASP A 331 -63.12 -39.49 15.90
N LEU A 332 -63.16 -39.24 17.22
CA LEU A 332 -64.06 -39.94 18.15
C LEU A 332 -65.55 -39.63 17.86
N LEU A 333 -65.87 -38.36 17.57
CA LEU A 333 -67.22 -37.92 17.24
C LEU A 333 -67.67 -38.48 15.88
N ASN A 334 -66.80 -38.45 14.86
CA ASN A 334 -67.07 -39.00 13.53
C ASN A 334 -67.27 -40.52 13.55
N LYS A 335 -66.48 -41.24 14.37
CA LYS A 335 -66.62 -42.69 14.57
C LYS A 335 -67.80 -43.08 15.46
N ASN A 336 -68.53 -42.10 16.02
CA ASN A 336 -69.64 -42.31 16.96
C ASN A 336 -69.30 -43.27 18.11
N ARG A 337 -68.03 -43.31 18.55
CA ARG A 337 -67.55 -44.29 19.53
C ARG A 337 -66.38 -43.75 20.35
N CYS A 338 -66.52 -43.83 21.67
CA CYS A 338 -65.51 -43.42 22.63
C CYS A 338 -64.42 -44.49 22.79
N ILE A 339 -63.25 -44.08 23.29
CA ILE A 339 -62.08 -44.94 23.57
C ILE A 339 -62.43 -46.06 24.56
N CYS A 340 -63.33 -45.80 25.53
CA CYS A 340 -63.83 -46.80 26.47
C CYS A 340 -64.86 -47.77 25.86
N GLY A 341 -65.21 -47.61 24.58
CA GLY A 341 -66.16 -48.45 23.84
C GLY A 341 -67.60 -47.93 23.83
N ALA A 342 -67.93 -46.88 24.59
CA ALA A 342 -69.26 -46.28 24.65
C ALA A 342 -69.68 -45.65 23.30
N LYS A 343 -70.97 -45.73 22.94
CA LYS A 343 -71.51 -45.08 21.72
C LYS A 343 -71.65 -43.58 21.93
N LEU A 344 -71.21 -42.79 20.95
CA LEU A 344 -71.28 -41.32 20.92
C LEU A 344 -72.32 -40.84 19.91
N SER A 345 -73.55 -41.34 20.01
CA SER A 345 -74.66 -40.91 19.15
C SER A 345 -75.05 -39.46 19.40
N GLU A 346 -75.36 -38.73 18.32
CA GLU A 346 -75.77 -37.32 18.34
C GLU A 346 -76.93 -37.09 19.32
N GLY A 347 -76.80 -36.08 20.20
CA GLY A 347 -77.78 -35.77 21.26
C GLY A 347 -77.70 -36.62 22.53
N SER A 348 -76.77 -37.58 22.63
CA SER A 348 -76.53 -38.31 23.88
C SER A 348 -75.65 -37.51 24.86
N HIS A 349 -75.83 -37.73 26.16
CA HIS A 349 -75.01 -37.09 27.20
C HIS A 349 -73.50 -37.36 27.02
N SER A 350 -73.14 -38.56 26.56
CA SER A 350 -71.75 -38.91 26.26
C SER A 350 -71.20 -38.16 25.04
N HIS A 351 -72.01 -37.97 24.00
CA HIS A 351 -71.64 -37.19 22.83
C HIS A 351 -71.45 -35.71 23.18
N GLU A 352 -72.34 -35.11 23.98
CA GLU A 352 -72.18 -33.72 24.45
C GLU A 352 -70.93 -33.55 25.32
N ASN A 353 -70.64 -34.46 26.23
CA ASN A 353 -69.43 -34.37 27.06
C ASN A 353 -68.14 -34.48 26.22
N VAL A 354 -68.13 -35.32 25.18
CA VAL A 354 -66.97 -35.40 24.26
C VAL A 354 -66.91 -34.18 23.34
N LYS A 355 -68.05 -33.67 22.88
CA LYS A 355 -68.13 -32.45 22.06
C LYS A 355 -67.68 -31.21 22.84
N ASN A 356 -67.96 -31.13 24.13
CA ASN A 356 -67.46 -30.06 25.00
C ASN A 356 -65.92 -30.08 25.14
N LEU A 357 -65.25 -31.19 24.83
CA LEU A 357 -63.78 -31.19 24.72
C LEU A 357 -63.31 -30.41 23.50
N LEU A 358 -64.09 -30.24 22.43
CA LEU A 358 -63.73 -29.38 21.29
C LEU A 358 -63.71 -27.88 21.64
N GLU A 359 -64.44 -27.48 22.70
CA GLU A 359 -64.41 -26.10 23.21
C GLU A 359 -63.16 -25.84 24.07
N LYS A 360 -62.52 -26.90 24.57
CA LYS A 360 -61.33 -26.84 25.43
C LYS A 360 -60.05 -27.32 24.72
N ALA A 361 -60.18 -28.11 23.65
CA ALA A 361 -59.07 -28.62 22.87
C ALA A 361 -58.48 -27.49 22.02
N GLY A 362 -57.27 -27.07 22.40
CA GLY A 362 -56.46 -26.17 21.59
C GLY A 362 -56.13 -26.79 20.22
N SER A 363 -55.76 -25.95 19.26
CA SER A 363 -55.14 -26.45 18.03
C SER A 363 -53.76 -27.03 18.37
N SER A 364 -53.47 -28.25 17.90
CA SER A 364 -52.16 -28.90 18.02
C SER A 364 -51.02 -28.00 17.53
N ALA A 365 -51.26 -27.22 16.47
CA ALA A 365 -50.30 -26.26 15.93
C ALA A 365 -50.00 -25.10 16.89
N VAL A 366 -50.99 -24.65 17.67
CA VAL A 366 -50.82 -23.59 18.67
C VAL A 366 -50.00 -24.11 19.85
N GLU A 367 -50.26 -25.35 20.28
CA GLU A 367 -49.55 -26.00 21.38
C GLU A 367 -48.07 -26.25 21.04
N GLU A 368 -47.79 -26.78 19.84
CA GLU A 368 -46.42 -26.95 19.33
C GLU A 368 -45.67 -25.61 19.22
N THR A 369 -46.35 -24.59 18.68
CA THR A 369 -45.78 -23.25 18.55
C THR A 369 -45.49 -22.63 19.92
N ALA A 370 -46.40 -22.79 20.89
CA ALA A 370 -46.22 -22.32 22.26
C ALA A 370 -45.03 -23.01 22.94
N MET A 371 -44.90 -24.35 22.83
CA MET A 371 -43.76 -25.08 23.39
C MET A 371 -42.43 -24.64 22.77
N ARG A 372 -42.36 -24.53 21.44
CA ARG A 372 -41.16 -24.08 20.73
C ARG A 372 -40.77 -22.65 21.13
N MET A 373 -41.73 -21.74 21.19
CA MET A 373 -41.48 -20.36 21.58
C MET A 373 -41.09 -20.23 23.05
N SER A 374 -41.71 -20.99 23.95
CA SER A 374 -41.30 -21.05 25.37
C SER A 374 -39.85 -21.51 25.52
N ALA A 375 -39.44 -22.57 24.81
CA ALA A 375 -38.05 -23.03 24.83
C ALA A 375 -37.06 -21.96 24.32
N GLN A 376 -37.43 -21.21 23.28
CA GLN A 376 -36.61 -20.11 22.76
C GLN A 376 -36.52 -18.93 23.75
N VAL A 377 -37.62 -18.59 24.42
CA VAL A 377 -37.65 -17.54 25.43
C VAL A 377 -36.80 -17.92 26.65
N ASP A 378 -36.91 -19.17 27.12
CA ASP A 378 -36.09 -19.67 28.23
C ASP A 378 -34.58 -19.64 27.91
N GLU A 379 -34.22 -19.88 26.64
CA GLU A 379 -32.84 -19.78 26.16
C GLU A 379 -32.34 -18.33 26.16
N ILE A 380 -33.16 -17.36 25.75
CA ILE A 380 -32.83 -15.93 25.80
C ILE A 380 -32.53 -15.49 27.24
N ASP A 381 -33.35 -15.92 28.20
CA ASP A 381 -33.17 -15.56 29.61
C ASP A 381 -31.90 -16.19 30.23
N LYS A 382 -31.56 -17.43 29.85
CA LYS A 382 -30.29 -18.05 30.26
C LYS A 382 -29.08 -17.29 29.72
N GLN A 383 -29.15 -16.80 28.49
CA GLN A 383 -28.07 -16.03 27.87
C GLN A 383 -27.87 -14.67 28.54
N ALA A 384 -28.89 -14.10 29.18
CA ALA A 384 -28.79 -12.82 29.89
C ALA A 384 -27.81 -12.90 31.09
N VAL A 385 -27.75 -14.04 31.78
CA VAL A 385 -26.80 -14.23 32.90
C VAL A 385 -25.35 -14.21 32.40
N GLY A 386 -25.05 -15.02 31.39
CA GLY A 386 -23.72 -15.06 30.78
C GLY A 386 -23.31 -13.74 30.11
N PHE A 387 -24.28 -12.97 29.61
CA PHE A 387 -24.04 -11.62 29.10
C PHE A 387 -23.49 -10.70 30.20
N TRP A 388 -24.12 -10.64 31.38
CA TRP A 388 -23.67 -9.79 32.48
C TRP A 388 -22.31 -10.21 33.03
N GLU A 389 -22.06 -11.51 33.19
CA GLU A 389 -20.75 -12.01 33.62
C GLU A 389 -19.61 -11.60 32.68
N GLU A 390 -19.87 -11.58 31.38
CA GLU A 390 -18.89 -11.18 30.38
C GLU A 390 -18.71 -9.65 30.34
N VAL A 391 -19.80 -8.88 30.42
CA VAL A 391 -19.75 -7.41 30.53
C VAL A 391 -18.96 -6.98 31.76
N ASP A 392 -19.24 -7.56 32.92
CA ASP A 392 -18.56 -7.23 34.18
C ASP A 392 -17.07 -7.56 34.12
N ARG A 393 -16.71 -8.70 33.50
CA ARG A 393 -15.32 -9.12 33.29
C ARG A 393 -14.56 -8.12 32.40
N GLU A 394 -15.13 -7.77 31.26
CA GLU A 394 -14.49 -6.82 30.35
C GLU A 394 -14.41 -5.42 30.97
N GLN A 395 -15.42 -5.00 31.73
CA GLN A 395 -15.42 -3.72 32.45
C GLN A 395 -14.37 -3.68 33.57
N ALA A 396 -14.18 -4.77 34.32
CA ALA A 396 -13.13 -4.90 35.31
C ALA A 396 -11.73 -4.81 34.67
N ARG A 397 -11.53 -5.47 33.53
CA ARG A 397 -10.29 -5.40 32.75
C ARG A 397 -10.00 -3.99 32.24
N ILE A 398 -11.02 -3.27 31.75
CA ILE A 398 -10.92 -1.86 31.36
C ILE A 398 -10.44 -1.01 32.54
N ASN A 399 -10.99 -1.21 33.73
CA ASN A 399 -10.61 -0.44 34.91
C ASN A 399 -9.17 -0.71 35.34
N GLN A 400 -8.74 -1.97 35.34
CA GLN A 400 -7.35 -2.35 35.64
C GLN A 400 -6.36 -1.73 34.65
N LEU A 401 -6.65 -1.80 33.35
CA LEU A 401 -5.79 -1.21 32.31
C LEU A 401 -5.70 0.31 32.46
N ARG A 402 -6.81 1.00 32.76
CA ARG A 402 -6.79 2.45 33.03
C ARG A 402 -5.93 2.80 34.23
N GLN A 403 -6.04 2.03 35.32
CA GLN A 403 -5.24 2.25 36.52
C GLN A 403 -3.75 2.06 36.23
N SER A 404 -3.37 1.00 35.50
CA SER A 404 -1.98 0.77 35.12
C SER A 404 -1.44 1.87 34.20
N ILE A 405 -2.23 2.33 33.22
CA ILE A 405 -1.85 3.46 32.36
C ILE A 405 -1.61 4.72 33.19
N SER A 406 -2.50 5.03 34.14
CA SER A 406 -2.35 6.19 35.03
C SER A 406 -1.06 6.12 35.86
N GLN A 407 -0.74 4.94 36.41
CA GLN A 407 0.50 4.75 37.18
C GLN A 407 1.75 4.97 36.32
N ILE A 408 1.75 4.42 35.10
CA ILE A 408 2.84 4.61 34.14
C ILE A 408 2.97 6.10 33.76
N GLU A 409 1.85 6.80 33.58
CA GLU A 409 1.86 8.25 33.32
C GLU A 409 2.45 9.06 34.46
N ASP A 410 2.13 8.72 35.72
CA ASP A 410 2.71 9.35 36.90
C ASP A 410 4.23 9.10 36.99
N GLU A 411 4.70 7.89 36.67
CA GLU A 411 6.13 7.57 36.62
C GLU A 411 6.86 8.33 35.51
N LEU A 412 6.23 8.47 34.33
CA LEU A 412 6.78 9.24 33.22
C LEU A 412 6.90 10.73 33.59
N GLU A 413 5.87 11.34 34.20
CA GLU A 413 5.92 12.74 34.64
C GLU A 413 7.02 12.95 35.71
N ASN A 414 7.22 11.97 36.60
CA ASN A 414 8.33 12.01 37.56
C ASN A 414 9.69 12.04 36.86
N ILE A 415 9.91 11.19 35.86
CA ILE A 415 11.15 11.18 35.06
C ILE A 415 11.33 12.52 34.33
N GLN A 416 10.28 13.03 33.70
CA GLN A 416 10.30 14.34 33.04
C GLN A 416 10.65 15.47 34.04
N GLY A 417 10.08 15.42 35.24
CA GLY A 417 10.37 16.36 36.33
C GLY A 417 11.83 16.35 36.78
N ILE A 418 12.46 15.17 36.82
CA ILE A 418 13.90 15.03 37.10
C ILE A 418 14.72 15.67 35.97
N LEU A 419 14.38 15.39 34.72
CA LEU A 419 15.07 15.94 33.53
C LEU A 419 14.93 17.47 33.42
N ARG A 420 13.78 18.04 33.77
CA ARG A 420 13.55 19.51 33.83
C ARG A 420 14.45 20.19 34.87
N LYS A 421 14.83 19.48 35.94
CA LYS A 421 15.69 19.97 37.02
C LYS A 421 17.16 19.51 36.89
N ALA A 422 17.52 18.88 35.77
CA ALA A 422 18.88 18.44 35.54
C ALA A 422 19.86 19.64 35.64
N PRO A 423 21.07 19.44 36.20
CA PRO A 423 22.05 20.51 36.35
C PRO A 423 22.55 21.04 34.99
N ASP A 424 22.58 20.17 33.98
CA ASP A 424 23.00 20.45 32.61
C ASP A 424 21.95 21.27 31.83
N GLU A 425 22.40 22.35 31.20
CA GLU A 425 21.53 23.27 30.44
C GLU A 425 21.05 22.66 29.12
N GLU A 426 21.87 21.84 28.45
CA GLU A 426 21.50 21.16 27.21
C GLU A 426 20.38 20.16 27.48
N ILE A 427 20.47 19.38 28.56
CA ILE A 427 19.43 18.43 28.99
C ILE A 427 18.10 19.15 29.26
N ARG A 428 18.13 20.26 30.03
CA ARG A 428 16.90 21.04 30.32
C ARG A 428 16.28 21.61 29.05
N SER A 429 17.11 22.12 28.13
CA SER A 429 16.63 22.70 26.88
C SER A 429 15.98 21.65 25.96
N LEU A 430 16.56 20.46 25.87
CA LEU A 430 16.03 19.34 25.09
C LEU A 430 14.74 18.80 25.71
N GLN A 431 14.68 18.66 27.04
CA GLN A 431 13.45 18.23 27.72
C GLN A 431 12.32 19.25 27.52
N LYS A 432 12.60 20.55 27.65
CA LYS A 432 11.60 21.59 27.39
C LYS A 432 11.09 21.54 25.94
N ARG A 433 11.98 21.31 24.98
CA ARG A 433 11.61 21.14 23.58
C ARG A 433 10.74 19.90 23.38
N LEU A 434 11.01 18.80 24.07
CA LEU A 434 10.17 17.60 24.07
C LEU A 434 8.79 17.88 24.66
N ASP A 435 8.71 18.60 25.78
CA ASP A 435 7.44 19.00 26.41
C ASP A 435 6.58 19.84 25.44
N ASP A 436 7.20 20.83 24.77
CA ASP A 436 6.51 21.68 23.78
C ASP A 436 6.00 20.86 22.58
N ILE A 437 6.78 19.87 22.12
CA ILE A 437 6.40 18.97 21.03
C ILE A 437 5.24 18.06 21.47
N GLU A 438 5.30 17.47 22.66
CA GLU A 438 4.25 16.61 23.21
C GLU A 438 2.94 17.40 23.45
N GLY A 439 3.04 18.64 23.90
CA GLY A 439 1.91 19.57 24.01
C GLY A 439 1.22 19.79 22.66
N LYS A 440 1.98 20.11 21.61
CA LYS A 440 1.44 20.29 20.24
C LYS A 440 0.81 19.00 19.69
N ILE A 441 1.44 17.85 19.90
CA ILE A 441 0.88 16.56 19.47
C ILE A 441 -0.48 16.32 20.15
N THR A 442 -0.58 16.65 21.44
CA THR A 442 -1.84 16.51 22.21
C THR A 442 -2.92 17.47 21.70
N GLU A 443 -2.57 18.74 21.44
CA GLU A 443 -3.48 19.74 20.84
C GLU A 443 -4.02 19.25 19.49
N PHE A 444 -3.15 18.74 18.62
CA PHE A 444 -3.54 18.17 17.34
C PHE A 444 -4.43 16.94 17.49
N ALA A 445 -4.16 16.05 18.44
CA ALA A 445 -5.00 14.89 18.70
C ALA A 445 -6.42 15.28 19.13
N ILE A 446 -6.54 16.30 19.99
CA ILE A 446 -7.84 16.87 20.40
C ILE A 446 -8.54 17.53 19.21
N GLU A 447 -7.82 18.31 18.40
CA GLU A 447 -8.37 18.97 17.21
C GLU A 447 -8.89 17.93 16.20
N ILE A 448 -8.15 16.83 15.98
CA ILE A 448 -8.58 15.72 15.13
C ILE A 448 -9.88 15.12 15.64
N GLY A 449 -9.97 14.79 16.92
CA GLY A 449 -11.19 14.21 17.52
C GLY A 449 -12.40 15.13 17.38
N ALA A 450 -12.23 16.43 17.67
CA ALA A 450 -13.28 17.43 17.51
C ALA A 450 -13.71 17.57 16.03
N ASN A 451 -12.75 17.56 15.11
CA ASN A 451 -13.02 17.64 13.67
C ASN A 451 -13.75 16.40 13.16
N GLN A 452 -13.39 15.20 13.61
CA GLN A 452 -14.09 13.95 13.27
C GLN A 452 -15.56 13.98 13.73
N GLN A 453 -15.82 14.46 14.95
CA GLN A 453 -17.18 14.60 15.46
C GLN A 453 -18.00 15.62 14.66
N LYS A 454 -17.40 16.78 14.32
CA LYS A 454 -18.05 17.78 13.46
C LYS A 454 -18.38 17.22 12.08
N MET A 455 -17.46 16.50 11.45
CA MET A 455 -17.68 15.85 10.15
C MET A 455 -18.84 14.86 10.21
N ALA A 456 -18.88 13.98 11.22
CA ALA A 456 -19.96 13.02 11.41
C ALA A 456 -21.33 13.70 11.56
N ASN A 457 -21.38 14.80 12.32
CA ASN A 457 -22.60 15.60 12.48
C ASN A 457 -23.04 16.21 11.14
N TYR A 458 -22.14 16.87 10.42
CA TYR A 458 -22.47 17.47 9.12
C TYR A 458 -22.88 16.42 8.08
N GLN A 459 -22.24 15.24 8.06
CA GLN A 459 -22.62 14.13 7.18
C GLN A 459 -24.04 13.63 7.49
N THR A 460 -24.38 13.48 8.78
CA THR A 460 -25.73 13.11 9.21
C THR A 460 -26.76 14.16 8.79
N GLU A 461 -26.43 15.45 8.93
CA GLU A 461 -27.28 16.54 8.46
C GLU A 461 -27.46 16.52 6.94
N ILE A 462 -26.39 16.28 6.18
CA ILE A 462 -26.42 16.18 4.71
C ILE A 462 -27.30 15.01 4.27
N GLU A 463 -27.20 13.85 4.91
CA GLU A 463 -28.10 12.71 4.66
C GLU A 463 -29.56 13.05 4.96
N GLY A 464 -29.81 13.76 6.06
CA GLY A 464 -31.14 14.26 6.42
C GLY A 464 -31.71 15.19 5.35
N LEU A 465 -30.90 16.16 4.88
CA LEU A 465 -31.26 17.09 3.81
C LEU A 465 -31.53 16.35 2.49
N ASN A 466 -30.71 15.37 2.14
CA ASN A 466 -30.94 14.51 0.96
C ASN A 466 -32.30 13.79 1.02
N LYS A 467 -32.65 13.23 2.18
CA LYS A 467 -33.96 12.59 2.39
C LYS A 467 -35.11 13.59 2.28
N GLN A 468 -34.94 14.83 2.75
CA GLN A 468 -35.95 15.88 2.64
C GLN A 468 -36.12 16.35 1.18
N ILE A 469 -35.02 16.53 0.44
CA ILE A 469 -35.03 16.86 -0.99
C ILE A 469 -35.73 15.76 -1.79
N ALA A 470 -35.46 14.48 -1.48
CA ALA A 470 -36.12 13.35 -2.13
C ALA A 470 -37.63 13.24 -1.83
N LYS A 471 -38.09 13.75 -0.68
CA LYS A 471 -39.50 13.76 -0.27
C LYS A 471 -40.31 14.91 -0.86
N GLN A 472 -39.67 15.96 -1.34
CA GLN A 472 -40.35 17.08 -1.99
C GLN A 472 -41.05 16.61 -3.27
N LYS A 473 -42.33 17.02 -3.47
CA LYS A 473 -43.05 16.74 -4.72
C LYS A 473 -42.39 17.53 -5.85
N LEU A 474 -41.62 16.83 -6.67
CA LEU A 474 -41.01 17.37 -7.89
C LEU A 474 -42.14 17.60 -8.91
N ASN A 475 -42.55 18.85 -9.08
CA ASN A 475 -43.73 19.21 -9.87
C ASN A 475 -43.42 19.33 -11.38
N GLN A 476 -42.16 19.14 -11.80
CA GLN A 476 -41.73 19.20 -13.20
C GLN A 476 -40.87 18.00 -13.59
N ASP A 477 -41.11 17.41 -14.76
CA ASP A 477 -40.32 16.29 -15.32
C ASP A 477 -38.81 16.56 -15.34
N ARG A 478 -38.43 17.83 -15.57
CA ARG A 478 -37.03 18.28 -15.55
C ARG A 478 -36.39 18.16 -14.16
N GLN A 479 -37.13 18.45 -13.08
CA GLN A 479 -36.64 18.31 -11.71
C GLN A 479 -36.47 16.83 -11.34
N THR A 480 -37.43 15.98 -11.71
CA THR A 480 -37.36 14.53 -11.52
C THR A 480 -36.18 13.91 -12.27
N LEU A 481 -35.94 14.35 -13.51
CA LEU A 481 -34.79 13.89 -14.30
C LEU A 481 -33.46 14.32 -13.67
N ALA A 482 -33.33 15.58 -13.25
CA ALA A 482 -32.12 16.09 -12.60
C ALA A 482 -31.81 15.32 -11.30
N GLN A 483 -32.82 15.10 -10.45
CA GLN A 483 -32.65 14.33 -9.22
C GLN A 483 -32.24 12.87 -9.49
N ARG A 484 -32.83 12.21 -10.50
CA ARG A 484 -32.43 10.85 -10.89
C ARG A 484 -30.97 10.80 -11.33
N ARG A 485 -30.50 11.80 -12.08
CA ARG A 485 -29.09 11.89 -12.52
C ARG A 485 -28.15 12.12 -11.34
N ILE A 486 -28.50 12.98 -10.38
CA ILE A 486 -27.74 13.19 -9.15
C ILE A 486 -27.61 11.89 -8.36
N ASN A 487 -28.73 11.20 -8.13
CA ASN A 487 -28.75 9.93 -7.40
C ASN A 487 -27.92 8.86 -8.09
N ALA A 488 -28.02 8.73 -9.43
CA ALA A 488 -27.20 7.79 -10.19
C ALA A 488 -25.70 8.11 -10.11
N THR A 489 -25.35 9.41 -10.12
CA THR A 489 -23.96 9.86 -9.98
C THR A 489 -23.42 9.55 -8.58
N GLN A 490 -24.24 9.75 -7.54
CA GLN A 490 -23.89 9.44 -6.16
C GLN A 490 -23.69 7.93 -5.94
N ASP A 491 -24.61 7.10 -6.43
CA ASP A 491 -24.49 5.63 -6.36
C ASP A 491 -23.24 5.15 -7.10
N ALA A 492 -22.92 5.74 -8.26
CA ALA A 492 -21.68 5.44 -8.98
C ALA A 492 -20.42 5.80 -8.16
N ILE A 493 -20.39 6.96 -7.50
CA ILE A 493 -19.29 7.38 -6.62
C ILE A 493 -19.13 6.41 -5.44
N GLU A 494 -20.23 6.05 -4.77
CA GLU A 494 -20.20 5.13 -3.62
C GLU A 494 -19.68 3.75 -4.03
N ARG A 495 -20.18 3.20 -5.14
CA ARG A 495 -19.70 1.91 -5.65
C ARG A 495 -18.24 1.95 -6.07
N LEU A 496 -17.80 3.01 -6.76
CA LEU A 496 -16.39 3.16 -7.15
C LEU A 496 -15.47 3.29 -5.93
N THR A 497 -15.92 3.98 -4.88
CA THR A 497 -15.18 4.09 -3.61
C THR A 497 -15.03 2.71 -2.95
N ILE A 498 -16.10 1.91 -2.88
CA ILE A 498 -16.03 0.54 -2.34
C ILE A 498 -15.10 -0.35 -3.19
N VAL A 499 -15.18 -0.24 -4.52
CA VAL A 499 -14.30 -1.01 -5.42
C VAL A 499 -12.85 -0.60 -5.22
N LYS A 500 -12.56 0.70 -5.08
CA LYS A 500 -11.22 1.22 -4.78
C LYS A 500 -10.66 0.62 -3.51
N GLU A 501 -11.39 0.74 -2.40
CA GLU A 501 -10.94 0.26 -1.08
C GLU A 501 -10.64 -1.24 -1.10
N ARG A 502 -11.54 -2.03 -1.71
CA ARG A 502 -11.34 -3.48 -1.86
C ARG A 502 -10.14 -3.82 -2.74
N GLN A 503 -9.91 -3.09 -3.83
CA GLN A 503 -8.75 -3.32 -4.69
C GLN A 503 -7.43 -2.97 -4.00
N GLU A 504 -7.38 -1.84 -3.27
CA GLU A 504 -6.20 -1.45 -2.49
C GLU A 504 -5.87 -2.51 -1.43
N GLU A 505 -6.88 -3.01 -0.70
CA GLU A 505 -6.70 -4.04 0.33
C GLU A 505 -6.28 -5.39 -0.27
N GLN A 506 -6.99 -5.87 -1.31
CA GLN A 506 -6.65 -7.14 -1.96
C GLN A 506 -5.24 -7.13 -2.53
N PHE A 507 -4.83 -6.02 -3.16
CA PHE A 507 -3.48 -5.92 -3.69
C PHE A 507 -2.43 -5.91 -2.59
N ARG A 508 -2.64 -5.15 -1.50
CA ARG A 508 -1.70 -5.14 -0.37
C ARG A 508 -1.48 -6.55 0.17
N LEU A 509 -2.57 -7.30 0.41
CA LEU A 509 -2.49 -8.67 0.92
C LEU A 509 -1.80 -9.63 -0.06
N GLN A 510 -2.06 -9.49 -1.36
CA GLN A 510 -1.43 -10.32 -2.38
C GLN A 510 0.05 -9.98 -2.57
N LEU A 511 0.40 -8.69 -2.52
CA LEU A 511 1.78 -8.24 -2.55
C LEU A 511 2.53 -8.77 -1.33
N GLU A 512 1.98 -8.59 -0.12
CA GLU A 512 2.58 -9.10 1.12
C GLU A 512 2.87 -10.59 1.03
N LYS A 513 1.87 -11.38 0.61
CA LYS A 513 2.03 -12.82 0.41
C LYS A 513 3.15 -13.13 -0.59
N ARG A 514 3.21 -12.42 -1.70
CA ARG A 514 4.25 -12.65 -2.72
C ARG A 514 5.65 -12.28 -2.23
N VAL A 515 5.75 -11.20 -1.46
CA VAL A 515 7.01 -10.80 -0.82
C VAL A 515 7.46 -11.86 0.17
N GLN A 516 6.55 -12.41 0.98
CA GLN A 516 6.84 -13.51 1.90
C GLN A 516 7.35 -14.75 1.16
N GLU A 517 6.69 -15.14 0.06
CA GLU A 517 7.12 -16.26 -0.79
C GLU A 517 8.55 -16.06 -1.31
N ILE A 518 8.82 -14.94 -2.01
CA ILE A 518 10.14 -14.67 -2.59
C ILE A 518 11.22 -14.52 -1.51
N PHE A 519 10.90 -13.86 -0.39
CA PHE A 519 11.82 -13.73 0.73
C PHE A 519 12.16 -15.09 1.34
N SER A 520 11.19 -15.99 1.51
CA SER A 520 11.42 -17.34 2.05
C SER A 520 12.21 -18.25 1.11
N GLU A 521 12.18 -17.98 -0.21
CA GLU A 521 13.01 -18.70 -1.18
C GLU A 521 14.48 -18.24 -1.14
N ILE A 522 14.74 -16.98 -0.76
CA ILE A 522 16.10 -16.40 -0.73
C ILE A 522 16.73 -16.55 0.65
N SER A 523 16.03 -16.11 1.70
CA SER A 523 16.53 -16.05 3.07
C SER A 523 16.34 -17.37 3.79
N VAL A 524 17.34 -17.75 4.59
CA VAL A 524 17.30 -18.92 5.49
C VAL A 524 16.74 -18.60 6.88
N THR A 525 16.47 -17.33 7.16
CA THR A 525 16.01 -16.88 8.48
C THR A 525 14.50 -17.13 8.67
N PRO A 526 14.01 -17.29 9.91
CA PRO A 526 12.59 -17.50 10.19
C PRO A 526 11.74 -16.21 10.08
N TYR A 527 12.31 -15.14 9.53
CA TYR A 527 11.68 -13.82 9.49
C TYR A 527 10.61 -13.75 8.41
N VAL A 528 9.52 -13.05 8.72
CA VAL A 528 8.37 -12.89 7.84
C VAL A 528 8.21 -11.42 7.49
N PRO A 529 8.32 -11.06 6.19
CA PRO A 529 7.97 -9.73 5.73
C PRO A 529 6.49 -9.40 5.93
N LYS A 530 6.18 -8.20 6.42
CA LYS A 530 4.81 -7.66 6.52
C LYS A 530 4.71 -6.27 5.93
N ILE A 531 3.56 -5.98 5.33
CA ILE A 531 3.24 -4.72 4.67
C ILE A 531 2.03 -4.10 5.37
N ASN A 532 2.21 -2.96 6.04
CA ASN A 532 1.07 -2.26 6.65
C ASN A 532 0.26 -1.44 5.63
N ASP A 533 -0.83 -0.79 6.08
CA ASP A 533 -1.73 -0.02 5.21
C ASP A 533 -1.06 1.18 4.51
N LYS A 534 0.11 1.62 5.01
CA LYS A 534 0.95 2.65 4.39
C LYS A 534 1.99 2.07 3.43
N TYR A 535 1.91 0.79 3.10
CA TYR A 535 2.90 0.05 2.32
C TYR A 535 4.30 0.03 2.97
N GLU A 536 4.38 0.15 4.30
CA GLU A 536 5.64 0.04 5.02
C GLU A 536 5.99 -1.43 5.21
N LEU A 537 7.23 -1.77 4.82
CA LEU A 537 7.75 -3.11 4.86
C LEU A 537 8.54 -3.31 6.17
N ASN A 538 8.10 -4.26 6.99
CA ASN A 538 8.75 -4.61 8.25
C ASN A 538 9.03 -6.11 8.29
N LEU A 539 10.12 -6.50 8.95
CA LEU A 539 10.39 -7.90 9.26
C LEU A 539 9.91 -8.21 10.67
N VAL A 540 9.17 -9.31 10.81
CA VAL A 540 8.74 -9.83 12.11
C VAL A 540 9.23 -11.26 12.29
N GLU A 541 9.51 -11.62 13.53
CA GLU A 541 9.78 -13.00 13.92
C GLU A 541 8.62 -13.49 14.79
N ASN A 542 8.16 -14.71 14.55
CA ASN A 542 7.13 -15.32 15.37
C ASN A 542 7.79 -16.28 16.38
N THR A 543 8.02 -15.76 17.59
CA THR A 543 8.60 -16.54 18.69
C THR A 543 7.49 -16.86 19.68
N ALA A 544 7.19 -18.16 19.85
CA ALA A 544 6.16 -18.66 20.77
C ALA A 544 4.74 -18.07 20.54
N GLY A 545 4.40 -17.72 19.31
CA GLY A 545 3.08 -17.17 18.95
C GLY A 545 2.97 -15.65 19.09
N ILE A 546 4.06 -14.97 19.48
CA ILE A 546 4.13 -13.52 19.58
C ILE A 546 4.98 -12.99 18.42
N GLU A 547 4.40 -12.06 17.66
CA GLU A 547 5.12 -11.38 16.58
C GLU A 547 5.92 -10.21 17.15
N MET A 548 7.23 -10.23 16.96
CA MET A 548 8.12 -9.14 17.36
C MET A 548 8.84 -8.56 16.15
N PRO A 549 9.01 -7.22 16.09
CA PRO A 549 9.78 -6.58 15.03
C PRO A 549 11.26 -6.98 15.14
N VAL A 550 11.88 -7.26 13.99
CA VAL A 550 13.28 -7.65 13.90
C VAL A 550 14.13 -6.48 13.39
N ALA A 551 15.25 -6.23 14.06
CA ALA A 551 16.28 -5.33 13.56
C ALA A 551 17.10 -6.05 12.46
N ALA A 552 16.66 -5.94 11.21
CA ALA A 552 17.27 -6.63 10.09
C ALA A 552 18.69 -6.13 9.78
N SER A 553 19.58 -7.05 9.44
CA SER A 553 20.93 -6.77 8.94
C SER A 553 20.91 -6.10 7.55
N THR A 554 22.06 -5.59 7.10
CA THR A 554 22.17 -4.98 5.76
C THR A 554 21.81 -5.98 4.65
N GLY A 555 22.27 -7.23 4.74
CA GLY A 555 21.96 -8.27 3.77
C GLY A 555 20.47 -8.63 3.76
N GLU A 556 19.85 -8.76 4.93
CA GLU A 556 18.41 -9.04 5.04
C GLU A 556 17.55 -7.90 4.48
N ASN A 557 17.93 -6.64 4.73
CA ASN A 557 17.24 -5.49 4.15
C ASN A 557 17.36 -5.46 2.62
N GLN A 558 18.50 -5.89 2.07
CA GLN A 558 18.68 -6.01 0.62
C GLN A 558 17.82 -7.13 0.03
N ILE A 559 17.81 -8.31 0.64
CA ILE A 559 16.95 -9.43 0.24
C ILE A 559 15.48 -9.00 0.30
N LEU A 560 15.08 -8.39 1.41
CA LEU A 560 13.73 -7.86 1.61
C LEU A 560 13.33 -6.86 0.51
N SER A 561 14.22 -5.94 0.17
CA SER A 561 13.98 -4.93 -0.88
C SER A 561 13.90 -5.55 -2.27
N LEU A 562 14.76 -6.54 -2.56
CA LEU A 562 14.73 -7.30 -3.82
C LEU A 562 13.45 -8.14 -3.93
N SER A 563 13.02 -8.79 -2.84
CA SER A 563 11.75 -9.53 -2.78
C SER A 563 10.56 -8.60 -2.99
N PHE A 564 10.58 -7.40 -2.42
CA PHE A 564 9.55 -6.39 -2.62
C PHE A 564 9.47 -5.93 -4.07
N ILE A 565 10.60 -5.51 -4.66
CA ILE A 565 10.67 -5.08 -6.06
C ILE A 565 10.28 -6.23 -7.00
N GLY A 566 10.82 -7.43 -6.78
CA GLY A 566 10.49 -8.63 -7.53
C GLY A 566 8.99 -8.97 -7.47
N SER A 567 8.36 -8.80 -6.31
CA SER A 567 6.91 -9.01 -6.15
C SER A 567 6.08 -7.99 -6.91
N ILE A 568 6.49 -6.71 -6.91
CA ILE A 568 5.83 -5.68 -7.71
C ILE A 568 5.92 -6.02 -9.19
N ILE A 569 7.10 -6.38 -9.68
CA ILE A 569 7.33 -6.73 -11.09
C ILE A 569 6.46 -7.91 -11.51
N ASP A 570 6.47 -8.98 -10.73
CA ASP A 570 5.71 -10.19 -10.99
C ASP A 570 4.20 -9.90 -11.00
N ARG A 571 3.72 -9.06 -10.08
CA ARG A 571 2.31 -8.67 -10.01
C ARG A 571 1.88 -7.82 -11.20
N VAL A 572 2.70 -6.85 -11.59
CA VAL A 572 2.47 -6.00 -12.78
C VAL A 572 2.41 -6.87 -14.04
N ARG A 573 3.30 -7.85 -14.15
CA ARG A 573 3.30 -8.82 -15.25
C ARG A 573 2.00 -9.64 -15.29
N GLU A 574 1.62 -10.27 -14.18
CA GLU A 574 0.42 -11.12 -14.11
C GLU A 574 -0.86 -10.34 -14.48
N TRP A 575 -0.93 -9.08 -14.06
CA TRP A 575 -2.08 -8.21 -14.35
C TRP A 575 -2.11 -7.77 -15.81
N SER A 576 -0.94 -7.50 -16.41
CA SER A 576 -0.83 -7.25 -17.85
C SER A 576 -1.26 -8.46 -18.68
N GLU A 577 -0.94 -9.69 -18.24
CA GLU A 577 -1.31 -10.92 -18.95
C GLU A 577 -2.81 -11.22 -18.87
N LYS A 578 -3.43 -10.98 -17.70
CA LYS A 578 -4.85 -11.28 -17.49
C LYS A 578 -5.83 -10.24 -18.08
N LYS A 579 -5.34 -9.12 -18.64
CA LYS A 579 -6.15 -8.00 -19.15
C LYS A 579 -7.23 -7.50 -18.17
N ILE A 580 -6.99 -7.66 -16.86
CA ILE A 580 -7.99 -7.38 -15.81
C ILE A 580 -8.19 -5.87 -15.60
N LEU A 581 -7.33 -5.02 -16.16
CA LEU A 581 -7.43 -3.57 -16.05
C LEU A 581 -7.48 -2.88 -17.42
N MET A 582 -8.17 -1.73 -17.47
CA MET A 582 -8.04 -0.71 -18.52
C MET A 582 -6.66 -0.01 -18.46
N MET A 583 -5.59 -0.78 -18.24
CA MET A 583 -4.22 -0.34 -18.49
C MET A 583 -3.94 -0.53 -19.98
N PRO A 584 -3.10 0.31 -20.60
CA PRO A 584 -2.63 0.09 -21.96
C PRO A 584 -2.04 -1.32 -22.09
N ASP A 585 -2.41 -2.05 -23.14
CA ASP A 585 -1.86 -3.36 -23.46
C ASP A 585 -0.30 -3.28 -23.48
N SER A 586 0.38 -4.22 -22.80
CA SER A 586 1.84 -4.48 -22.85
C SER A 586 2.82 -3.71 -21.92
N ASN A 587 2.49 -3.56 -20.63
CA ASN A 587 3.46 -3.05 -19.63
C ASN A 587 4.39 -4.14 -19.07
N THR A 588 5.21 -4.72 -19.93
CA THR A 588 6.45 -5.39 -19.51
C THR A 588 7.53 -4.32 -19.30
N PHE A 589 8.19 -4.28 -18.15
CA PHE A 589 9.23 -3.28 -17.88
C PHE A 589 10.62 -3.91 -17.83
N PRO A 590 11.67 -3.21 -18.31
CA PRO A 590 13.04 -3.67 -18.16
C PRO A 590 13.49 -3.49 -16.71
N ILE A 591 14.42 -4.32 -16.26
CA ILE A 591 15.14 -4.12 -14.99
C ILE A 591 16.60 -3.85 -15.31
N ILE A 592 17.13 -2.77 -14.75
CA ILE A 592 18.56 -2.45 -14.76
C ILE A 592 19.04 -2.41 -13.33
N MET A 593 19.97 -3.31 -13.01
CA MET A 593 20.53 -3.47 -11.68
C MET A 593 22.03 -3.21 -11.71
N ASP A 594 22.48 -2.13 -11.08
CA ASP A 594 23.90 -1.85 -10.84
C ASP A 594 24.34 -2.54 -9.54
N SER A 595 25.51 -3.17 -9.51
CA SER A 595 26.08 -3.79 -8.31
C SER A 595 25.12 -4.70 -7.54
N ALA A 596 24.45 -5.59 -8.26
CA ALA A 596 23.47 -6.58 -7.80
C ALA A 596 23.72 -7.28 -6.44
N PHE A 597 24.99 -7.53 -6.10
CA PHE A 597 25.37 -8.57 -5.15
C PHE A 597 26.36 -8.11 -4.06
N GLY A 598 26.60 -6.80 -3.91
CA GLY A 598 27.76 -6.25 -3.18
C GLY A 598 27.97 -6.75 -1.74
N SER A 599 26.90 -6.86 -0.94
CA SER A 599 26.98 -7.21 0.50
C SER A 599 26.32 -8.55 0.86
N LEU A 600 26.09 -9.40 -0.13
CA LEU A 600 25.43 -10.69 0.05
C LEU A 600 26.46 -11.83 0.16
N ASP A 601 26.19 -12.79 1.03
CA ASP A 601 26.97 -14.03 1.13
C ASP A 601 26.71 -14.96 -0.08
N GLU A 602 27.49 -16.02 -0.20
CA GLU A 602 27.45 -16.94 -1.35
C GLU A 602 26.06 -17.56 -1.58
N ASN A 603 25.40 -18.00 -0.50
CA ASN A 603 24.10 -18.64 -0.58
C ASN A 603 23.01 -17.67 -1.07
N ASN A 604 22.94 -16.47 -0.51
CA ASN A 604 21.95 -15.47 -0.93
C ASN A 604 22.22 -15.00 -2.37
N ARG A 605 23.50 -14.84 -2.77
CA ARG A 605 23.87 -14.50 -4.15
C ARG A 605 23.38 -15.54 -5.15
N ARG A 606 23.56 -16.84 -4.85
CA ARG A 606 23.07 -17.95 -5.69
C ARG A 606 21.54 -17.92 -5.83
N GLN A 607 20.80 -17.74 -4.73
CA GLN A 607 19.33 -17.72 -4.82
C GLN A 607 18.81 -16.50 -5.61
N ILE A 608 19.38 -15.32 -5.41
CA ILE A 608 18.99 -14.12 -6.15
C ILE A 608 19.31 -14.27 -7.63
N ALA A 609 20.49 -14.80 -7.98
CA ALA A 609 20.90 -15.10 -9.34
C ALA A 609 19.93 -16.08 -10.05
N LYS A 610 19.33 -17.00 -9.31
CA LYS A 610 18.35 -17.97 -9.80
C LYS A 610 16.94 -17.38 -9.97
N ILE A 611 16.51 -16.50 -9.07
CA ILE A 611 15.12 -16.01 -8.99
C ILE A 611 14.89 -14.78 -9.89
N ILE A 612 15.76 -13.76 -9.82
CA ILE A 612 15.54 -12.47 -10.50
C ILE A 612 15.36 -12.62 -12.02
N PRO A 613 16.16 -13.42 -12.76
CA PRO A 613 15.96 -13.60 -14.20
C PRO A 613 14.62 -14.23 -14.58
N LYS A 614 13.95 -14.93 -13.65
CA LYS A 614 12.62 -15.54 -13.89
C LYS A 614 11.48 -14.54 -13.70
N LEU A 615 11.65 -13.61 -12.75
CA LEU A 615 10.68 -12.56 -12.45
C LEU A 615 10.72 -11.44 -13.51
N ALA A 616 11.92 -11.13 -14.03
CA ALA A 616 12.13 -10.08 -15.01
C ALA A 616 11.75 -10.50 -16.43
N ASN A 617 11.03 -9.65 -17.17
CA ASN A 617 10.82 -9.86 -18.61
C ASN A 617 12.07 -9.52 -19.42
N GLN A 618 12.85 -8.56 -18.95
CA GLN A 618 14.14 -8.17 -19.50
C GLN A 618 15.03 -7.71 -18.34
N LEU A 619 16.24 -8.24 -18.27
CA LEU A 619 17.17 -7.97 -17.17
C LEU A 619 18.51 -7.48 -17.72
N ILE A 620 19.05 -6.42 -17.15
CA ILE A 620 20.36 -5.86 -17.47
C ILE A 620 21.11 -5.72 -16.15
N MET A 621 22.18 -6.49 -15.98
CA MET A 621 22.97 -6.50 -14.73
C MET A 621 24.35 -5.94 -15.00
N LEU A 622 24.76 -4.95 -14.20
CA LEU A 622 26.12 -4.43 -14.22
C LEU A 622 26.88 -4.98 -13.03
N LEU A 623 27.91 -5.79 -13.28
CA LEU A 623 28.58 -6.61 -12.26
C LEU A 623 30.09 -6.37 -12.26
N SER A 624 30.68 -6.33 -11.08
CA SER A 624 32.13 -6.38 -10.93
C SER A 624 32.67 -7.81 -11.02
N LYS A 625 33.98 -7.94 -11.23
CA LYS A 625 34.67 -9.24 -11.16
C LYS A 625 34.46 -9.96 -9.83
N THR A 626 34.31 -9.22 -8.72
CA THR A 626 34.08 -9.82 -7.40
C THR A 626 32.64 -10.29 -7.21
N GLN A 627 31.69 -9.73 -7.96
CA GLN A 627 30.27 -10.09 -7.94
C GLN A 627 29.95 -11.22 -8.94
N TRP A 628 30.67 -11.28 -10.06
CA TRP A 628 30.58 -12.39 -11.03
C TRP A 628 31.42 -13.58 -10.56
N ARG A 629 30.82 -14.41 -9.70
CA ARG A 629 31.43 -15.64 -9.16
C ARG A 629 30.75 -16.88 -9.75
N GLY A 630 31.38 -18.04 -9.59
CA GLY A 630 30.92 -19.30 -10.19
C GLY A 630 29.46 -19.61 -9.88
N GLU A 631 29.01 -19.40 -8.64
CA GLU A 631 27.63 -19.61 -8.23
C GLU A 631 26.61 -18.70 -8.93
N VAL A 632 27.01 -17.50 -9.34
CA VAL A 632 26.16 -16.55 -10.08
C VAL A 632 26.15 -16.90 -11.56
N GLU A 633 27.31 -17.22 -12.11
CA GLU A 633 27.44 -17.61 -13.52
C GLU A 633 26.68 -18.91 -13.81
N GLU A 634 26.79 -19.93 -12.96
CA GLU A 634 26.08 -21.21 -13.06
C GLU A 634 24.56 -21.02 -13.21
N GLU A 635 23.96 -20.16 -12.38
CA GLU A 635 22.51 -19.97 -12.35
C GLU A 635 22.00 -19.06 -13.49
N ILE A 636 22.80 -18.08 -13.92
CA ILE A 636 22.38 -17.08 -14.92
C ILE A 636 22.74 -17.50 -16.35
N ALA A 637 23.78 -18.33 -16.55
CA ALA A 637 24.33 -18.65 -17.88
C ALA A 637 23.28 -19.04 -18.92
N GLY A 638 22.28 -19.85 -18.54
CA GLY A 638 21.20 -20.29 -19.44
C GLY A 638 20.22 -19.20 -19.89
N ARG A 639 20.28 -17.99 -19.30
CA ARG A 639 19.40 -16.85 -19.59
C ARG A 639 20.14 -15.68 -20.27
N ILE A 640 21.45 -15.74 -20.39
CA ILE A 640 22.26 -14.67 -21.00
C ILE A 640 22.00 -14.64 -22.49
N GLY A 641 21.54 -13.49 -23.01
CA GLY A 641 21.39 -13.25 -24.44
C GLY A 641 22.44 -12.30 -25.01
N ARG A 642 23.06 -11.46 -24.17
CA ARG A 642 24.11 -10.51 -24.54
C ARG A 642 25.06 -10.31 -23.37
N GLU A 643 26.34 -10.12 -23.65
CA GLU A 643 27.36 -9.93 -22.62
C GLU A 643 28.42 -8.93 -23.10
N TYR A 644 28.85 -8.02 -22.21
CA TYR A 644 29.80 -6.95 -22.51
C TYR A 644 30.81 -6.77 -21.38
N VAL A 645 31.98 -6.22 -21.71
CA VAL A 645 33.02 -5.83 -20.75
C VAL A 645 33.34 -4.34 -20.91
N LEU A 646 33.37 -3.62 -19.78
CA LEU A 646 33.83 -2.25 -19.65
C LEU A 646 35.32 -2.25 -19.32
N ILE A 647 36.14 -1.82 -20.27
CA ILE A 647 37.59 -1.72 -20.13
C ILE A 647 37.92 -0.30 -19.67
N TYR A 648 38.53 -0.16 -18.50
CA TYR A 648 39.01 1.13 -18.01
C TYR A 648 40.46 1.38 -18.43
N TYR A 649 40.68 2.47 -19.15
CA TYR A 649 42.00 2.97 -19.51
C TYR A 649 42.44 4.01 -18.50
N SER A 650 43.49 3.70 -17.74
CA SER A 650 44.04 4.55 -16.68
C SER A 650 45.23 5.35 -17.18
N SER A 651 45.21 6.66 -16.98
CA SER A 651 46.34 7.59 -17.22
C SER A 651 47.48 7.42 -16.22
N LYS A 652 47.26 6.67 -15.13
CA LYS A 652 48.29 6.43 -14.10
C LYS A 652 49.48 5.66 -14.72
N PRO A 653 50.73 6.17 -14.58
CA PRO A 653 51.92 5.43 -14.96
C PRO A 653 52.00 4.09 -14.20
N ASP A 654 52.43 3.03 -14.88
CA ASP A 654 52.60 1.69 -14.32
C ASP A 654 51.35 1.14 -13.63
N CYS A 655 50.17 1.35 -14.22
CA CYS A 655 48.93 0.82 -13.66
C CYS A 655 48.92 -0.72 -13.71
N GLU A 656 48.54 -1.35 -12.61
CA GLU A 656 48.33 -2.79 -12.56
C GLU A 656 47.16 -3.17 -13.47
N GLN A 657 47.42 -4.12 -14.37
CA GLN A 657 46.41 -4.58 -15.33
C GLN A 657 45.57 -5.69 -14.68
N ASP A 658 44.25 -5.57 -14.81
CA ASP A 658 43.30 -6.59 -14.34
C ASP A 658 42.52 -7.15 -15.52
N TYR A 659 42.03 -8.37 -15.36
CA TYR A 659 41.40 -9.17 -16.40
C TYR A 659 40.27 -10.03 -15.83
N ILE A 660 39.30 -10.35 -16.66
CA ILE A 660 38.25 -11.34 -16.37
C ILE A 660 38.31 -12.46 -17.41
N GLU A 661 38.11 -13.69 -16.94
CA GLU A 661 37.96 -14.86 -17.81
C GLU A 661 36.47 -15.09 -18.01
N LEU A 662 36.03 -15.09 -19.26
CA LEU A 662 34.63 -15.33 -19.62
C LEU A 662 34.63 -16.40 -20.71
N GLY A 663 34.05 -17.56 -20.39
CA GLY A 663 34.17 -18.74 -21.25
C GLY A 663 35.63 -19.17 -21.39
N ARG A 664 36.16 -19.14 -22.62
CA ARG A 664 37.56 -19.52 -22.94
C ARG A 664 38.46 -18.32 -23.24
N GLU A 665 37.91 -17.12 -23.21
CA GLU A 665 38.63 -15.91 -23.58
C GLU A 665 38.94 -15.04 -22.36
N ARG A 666 40.04 -14.29 -22.45
CA ARG A 666 40.50 -13.39 -21.40
C ARG A 666 40.29 -11.95 -21.85
N TYR A 667 39.42 -11.23 -21.14
CA TYR A 667 39.09 -9.84 -21.41
C TYR A 667 39.80 -8.92 -20.41
N PRO A 668 40.38 -7.80 -20.86
CA PRO A 668 40.94 -6.81 -19.95
C PRO A 668 39.83 -6.06 -19.20
N LEU A 669 40.06 -5.75 -17.92
CA LEU A 669 39.23 -4.84 -17.13
C LEU A 669 39.92 -3.50 -16.90
N VAL A 670 41.25 -3.51 -16.78
CA VAL A 670 42.08 -2.32 -16.61
C VAL A 670 43.26 -2.38 -17.57
N ARG A 671 43.48 -1.30 -18.31
CA ARG A 671 44.64 -1.08 -19.18
C ARG A 671 45.26 0.28 -18.92
N GLN A 672 46.53 0.41 -19.27
CA GLN A 672 47.17 1.72 -19.30
C GLN A 672 46.66 2.50 -20.50
N SER A 673 46.26 3.75 -20.26
CA SER A 673 45.86 4.67 -21.31
C SER A 673 47.06 5.03 -22.18
N PRO A 674 46.91 5.08 -23.52
CA PRO A 674 47.97 5.56 -24.41
C PRO A 674 48.17 7.09 -24.31
N ASN A 675 47.38 7.80 -23.51
CA ASN A 675 47.44 9.24 -23.32
C ASN A 675 47.21 9.63 -21.85
N GLU A 676 47.26 10.91 -21.54
CA GLU A 676 47.12 11.46 -20.18
C GLU A 676 45.67 11.45 -19.65
N PHE A 677 44.74 10.79 -20.32
CA PHE A 677 43.33 10.81 -19.97
C PHE A 677 42.78 9.43 -19.60
N ASP A 678 41.90 9.42 -18.61
CA ASP A 678 41.11 8.26 -18.24
C ASP A 678 39.86 8.14 -19.12
N TYR A 679 39.54 6.94 -19.59
CA TYR A 679 38.30 6.66 -20.31
C TYR A 679 37.89 5.19 -20.24
N THR A 680 36.63 4.92 -20.56
CA THR A 680 36.08 3.56 -20.64
C THR A 680 35.76 3.19 -22.08
N GLU A 681 36.17 1.99 -22.49
CA GLU A 681 35.78 1.34 -23.74
C GLU A 681 34.80 0.19 -23.44
N ILE A 682 33.88 -0.09 -24.37
CA ILE A 682 32.88 -1.15 -24.24
C ILE A 682 33.16 -2.20 -25.32
N VAL A 683 33.31 -3.45 -24.91
CA VAL A 683 33.59 -4.58 -25.81
C VAL A 683 32.52 -5.66 -25.63
N GLU A 684 31.97 -6.18 -26.71
CA GLU A 684 31.05 -7.32 -26.70
C GLU A 684 31.82 -8.63 -26.48
N VAL A 685 31.26 -9.52 -25.67
CA VAL A 685 31.84 -10.84 -25.38
C VAL A 685 31.26 -11.86 -26.35
N ASN A 686 32.14 -12.59 -27.04
CA ASN A 686 31.73 -13.66 -27.95
C ASN A 686 31.77 -15.00 -27.20
N ARG A 687 30.61 -15.57 -26.88
CA ARG A 687 30.51 -16.89 -26.24
C ARG A 687 30.61 -18.08 -27.22
N ASP A 688 30.58 -17.83 -28.52
CA ASP A 688 30.60 -18.86 -29.57
C ASP A 688 32.03 -19.35 -29.94
N GLY A 689 33.02 -19.15 -29.05
CA GLY A 689 34.45 -19.49 -29.25
C GLY A 689 34.93 -20.77 -28.56
#